data_AF-A0A8T3MAK4-F1
#
_entry.id   AF-A0A8T3MAK4-F1
#
_cell.length_a   1.000
_cell.length_b   1.000
_cell.length_c   1.000
_cell.angle_alpha   90.00
_cell.angle_beta   90.00
_cell.angle_gamma   90.00
#
_symmetry.space_group_name_H-M   'P 1'
#
loop_
_entity.id
_entity.type
_entity.pdbx_description
1 polymer ?
#
loop_
_entity_poly.entity_id
_entity_poly.type
_entity_poly.pdbx_seq_one_letter_code
_entity_poly.pdbx_strand_id
1 'polypeptide(L)'
;MSHDRHEHLAHELAHQKHYLSNQGPIGTFIHHNTLHGLQHLPFEQAIDESRTVVGGHGYLSNEEFRSAYAGGRIDDDDIADALAVAGTGSGEPLASVRGRAITADEVRRVQLVHGVADLPPGRLRFERDLGSLSRLRPDLPPRVRTAFLQRASQDLARDLSDIGPATTLAGLLEGQTGLPLRDRLRSVARTEDAASAGPAAAQRLDAAWHHLGIPATRRDDYLDSVDRETSAMSRPDRDRIRARWLEAEVELVDTIARRHFGVQGTYGAIADQFGENIEGTAVAALWAACLQRSGAADPLSVTDPQHLGPRVIEDGGGATDQDSTDPDATERDTPDPAAAEQADELARLGTGSTNLELIEALTGEPLRDLVNGTLIRLAGSFLDEGLGAWRMPDRWSGFYAAWRASAADDIGPRLAGVRGWRAEISGLPWSPSDAIIAELDLLGVPEADWGAYLGRELQALPGWAALISWREARPAYPRQAAQPIDIAGFLAVRLFYERCLVAARCRDTWGIDPSIRAIRAYFAEHQAEHRLRRALQRGGLPDGLADDARRLAGRRGMPDSEWRRLAMALPPEVDGGPRVRNTAWRLFHLAQLLGLTASDVRGLGDDEPARLLGALDAFPPEAHGPIWLRAYERHYREEILGAIAANRARGRWLARDRRPSAQVFFCIDEREEAIRRHLEEIDPEIETFGAAGFYGIPMQYAGLDDHELTPLCPPVITPTQVVTEVTRPADAARRERVKTRATWWGVVHDAYWEMKRNFLPAYFLIDLLGLLQAVPLAGRVLAPIGYQRLVQALSRRLLPPVRTELTVTLPEAAESAGGDAEAGPADGAPLPDEDNGSHDAHGPLGFATTEQADRVEAILRNVGLTHHIARLVLFAGHGSLSLNNPHESAHDCGAAGGKHGGPNARAFTAMANRPPVRKILAERGIDIPPDTHFVGA
;
A
#
# COMPACT_ATOMS: atom_id res chain seq x y z
N MET A 1 28.93 20.29 29.00
CA MET A 1 28.03 20.56 27.85
C MET A 1 28.20 19.51 26.75
N SER A 2 29.39 19.23 26.20
CA SER A 2 29.55 18.16 25.18
C SER A 2 29.19 16.75 25.66
N HIS A 3 29.53 16.37 26.90
CA HIS A 3 29.20 15.04 27.44
C HIS A 3 27.68 14.76 27.48
N ASP A 4 26.90 15.79 27.85
CA ASP A 4 25.44 15.73 27.98
C ASP A 4 24.74 15.54 26.62
N ARG A 5 25.23 16.24 25.58
CA ARG A 5 24.71 16.09 24.21
C ARG A 5 24.99 14.71 23.62
N HIS A 6 26.15 14.12 23.91
CA HIS A 6 26.50 12.78 23.42
C HIS A 6 25.64 11.71 24.10
N GLU A 7 25.36 11.89 25.38
CA GLU A 7 24.49 10.99 26.15
C GLU A 7 23.05 11.08 25.64
N HIS A 8 22.56 12.30 25.36
CA HIS A 8 21.27 12.54 24.73
C HIS A 8 21.18 11.89 23.34
N LEU A 9 22.17 12.10 22.46
CA LEU A 9 22.20 11.44 21.15
C LEU A 9 22.21 9.91 21.28
N ALA A 10 23.00 9.36 22.21
CA ALA A 10 23.05 7.92 22.43
C ALA A 10 21.70 7.38 22.91
N HIS A 11 21.00 8.12 23.78
CA HIS A 11 19.65 7.80 24.23
C HIS A 11 18.66 7.77 23.06
N GLU A 12 18.63 8.81 22.23
CA GLU A 12 17.75 8.89 21.06
C GLU A 12 18.05 7.77 20.06
N LEU A 13 19.32 7.49 19.76
CA LEU A 13 19.68 6.38 18.87
C LEU A 13 19.28 5.02 19.43
N ALA A 14 19.41 4.79 20.74
CA ALA A 14 18.97 3.55 21.38
C ALA A 14 17.44 3.40 21.30
N HIS A 15 16.70 4.49 21.51
CA HIS A 15 15.25 4.52 21.36
C HIS A 15 14.83 4.22 19.91
N GLN A 16 15.44 4.87 18.92
CA GLN A 16 15.10 4.64 17.51
C GLN A 16 15.45 3.21 17.03
N LYS A 17 16.55 2.63 17.52
CA LYS A 17 16.94 1.24 17.23
C LYS A 17 15.89 0.22 17.68
N HIS A 18 15.09 0.52 18.72
CA HIS A 18 14.05 -0.38 19.20
C HIS A 18 12.95 -0.64 18.16
N TYR A 19 12.72 0.31 17.25
CA TYR A 19 11.73 0.18 16.17
C TYR A 19 12.29 -0.52 14.91
N LEU A 20 13.61 -0.73 14.83
CA LEU A 20 14.23 -1.45 13.72
C LEU A 20 14.13 -2.96 13.91
N SER A 21 14.09 -3.71 12.80
CA SER A 21 14.10 -5.17 12.88
C SER A 21 15.41 -5.68 13.48
N ASN A 22 15.30 -6.62 14.43
CA ASN A 22 16.43 -7.26 15.09
C ASN A 22 16.96 -8.52 14.36
N GLN A 23 16.51 -8.75 13.11
CA GLN A 23 16.86 -9.91 12.28
C GLN A 23 17.78 -9.51 11.12
N GLY A 24 18.71 -10.42 10.82
CA GLY A 24 19.81 -10.19 9.89
C GLY A 24 19.42 -10.42 8.43
N PRO A 25 20.39 -10.43 7.51
CA PRO A 25 20.09 -10.71 6.11
C PRO A 25 19.37 -12.06 6.01
N ILE A 26 18.32 -12.11 5.19
CA ILE A 26 17.41 -13.24 5.05
C ILE A 26 18.16 -14.40 4.37
N GLY A 27 18.98 -15.13 5.13
CA GLY A 27 19.53 -16.43 4.71
C GLY A 27 18.52 -17.56 4.91
N THR A 28 17.55 -17.36 5.80
CA THR A 28 16.48 -18.30 6.14
C THR A 28 15.16 -17.54 6.27
N PHE A 29 14.06 -18.11 5.78
CA PHE A 29 12.74 -17.48 5.81
C PHE A 29 12.21 -17.39 7.25
N ILE A 30 11.82 -16.19 7.69
CA ILE A 30 11.26 -15.95 9.03
C ILE A 30 9.96 -15.15 8.92
N HIS A 31 8.94 -15.55 9.68
CA HIS A 31 7.79 -14.70 9.99
C HIS A 31 8.13 -13.94 11.28
N HIS A 32 8.20 -12.60 11.23
CA HIS A 32 8.32 -11.79 12.43
C HIS A 32 7.20 -10.75 12.43
N ASN A 33 6.66 -10.47 13.61
CA ASN A 33 5.69 -9.41 13.78
C ASN A 33 6.40 -8.06 13.58
N THR A 34 6.03 -7.33 12.54
CA THR A 34 6.57 -5.99 12.24
C THR A 34 6.23 -4.99 13.34
N LEU A 35 5.19 -5.24 14.14
CA LEU A 35 4.76 -4.41 15.28
C LEU A 35 5.39 -4.83 16.62
N HIS A 36 6.47 -5.61 16.63
CA HIS A 36 7.03 -6.17 17.87
C HIS A 36 7.36 -5.12 18.96
N GLY A 37 7.91 -3.97 18.59
CA GLY A 37 8.18 -2.86 19.51
C GLY A 37 6.91 -2.18 20.06
N LEU A 38 5.75 -2.47 19.48
CA LEU A 38 4.46 -1.85 19.79
C LEU A 38 3.46 -2.85 20.41
N GLN A 39 3.91 -4.06 20.77
CA GLN A 39 3.04 -5.11 21.35
C GLN A 39 2.42 -4.74 22.70
N HIS A 40 2.93 -3.71 23.37
CA HIS A 40 2.37 -3.18 24.60
C HIS A 40 1.11 -2.31 24.38
N LEU A 41 0.81 -1.96 23.12
CA LEU A 41 -0.37 -1.20 22.72
C LEU A 41 -1.48 -2.12 22.17
N PRO A 42 -2.77 -1.76 22.31
CA PRO A 42 -3.86 -2.36 21.55
C PRO A 42 -3.58 -2.30 20.05
N PHE A 43 -4.05 -3.29 19.27
CA PHE A 43 -3.71 -3.42 17.85
C PHE A 43 -3.96 -2.15 17.04
N GLU A 44 -5.13 -1.51 17.17
CA GLU A 44 -5.44 -0.30 16.43
C GLU A 44 -4.48 0.86 16.79
N GLN A 45 -4.13 1.01 18.07
CA GLN A 45 -3.17 2.02 18.52
C GLN A 45 -1.74 1.68 18.06
N ALA A 46 -1.37 0.40 18.06
CA ALA A 46 -0.07 -0.06 17.54
C ALA A 46 0.06 0.21 16.04
N ILE A 47 -1.02 0.09 15.27
CA ILE A 47 -1.02 0.44 13.85
C ILE A 47 -0.88 1.95 13.64
N ASP A 48 -1.62 2.77 14.39
CA ASP A 48 -1.53 4.23 14.28
C ASP A 48 -0.13 4.75 14.68
N GLU A 49 0.44 4.21 15.75
CA GLU A 49 1.81 4.51 16.17
C GLU A 49 2.83 4.00 15.14
N SER A 50 2.66 2.78 14.61
CA SER A 50 3.53 2.24 13.56
C SER A 50 3.49 3.07 12.28
N ARG A 51 2.35 3.65 11.92
CA ARG A 51 2.25 4.56 10.78
C ARG A 51 3.11 5.80 10.98
N THR A 52 3.17 6.30 12.21
CA THR A 52 3.98 7.47 12.57
C THR A 52 5.47 7.14 12.65
N VAL A 53 5.82 5.98 13.22
CA VAL A 53 7.20 5.59 13.56
C VAL A 53 7.88 4.69 12.52
N VAL A 54 7.12 4.05 11.64
CA VAL A 54 7.65 3.13 10.60
C VAL A 54 7.19 3.55 9.20
N GLY A 55 6.18 4.42 9.09
CA GLY A 55 5.61 4.86 7.82
C GLY A 55 4.69 3.83 7.15
N GLY A 56 4.42 2.69 7.80
CA GLY A 56 3.54 1.64 7.28
C GLY A 56 2.07 1.97 7.50
N HIS A 57 1.23 1.78 6.47
CA HIS A 57 -0.21 2.07 6.57
C HIS A 57 -0.99 1.09 7.45
N GLY A 58 -0.40 -0.08 7.78
CA GLY A 58 -0.91 -1.07 8.74
C GLY A 58 -2.19 -1.82 8.34
N TYR A 59 -2.98 -1.25 7.43
CA TYR A 59 -4.14 -1.87 6.79
C TYR A 59 -3.89 -1.99 5.28
N LEU A 60 -4.59 -2.93 4.65
CA LEU A 60 -4.71 -2.94 3.18
C LEU A 60 -5.38 -1.65 2.71
N SER A 61 -5.12 -1.28 1.47
CA SER A 61 -5.78 -0.13 0.86
C SER A 61 -7.29 -0.35 0.75
N ASN A 62 -8.06 0.75 0.74
CA ASN A 62 -9.51 0.68 0.51
C ASN A 62 -9.86 -0.01 -0.81
N GLU A 63 -9.00 0.07 -1.82
CA GLU A 63 -9.19 -0.60 -3.12
C GLU A 63 -9.03 -2.12 -3.02
N GLU A 64 -8.03 -2.60 -2.27
CA GLU A 64 -7.84 -4.03 -2.01
C GLU A 64 -9.02 -4.63 -1.24
N PHE A 65 -9.54 -3.92 -0.23
CA PHE A 65 -10.74 -4.36 0.49
C PHE A 65 -11.99 -4.35 -0.39
N ARG A 66 -12.17 -3.34 -1.25
CA ARG A 66 -13.26 -3.34 -2.24
C ARG A 66 -13.14 -4.49 -3.24
N SER A 67 -11.92 -4.86 -3.62
CA SER A 67 -11.65 -6.04 -4.45
C SER A 67 -12.02 -7.34 -3.71
N ALA A 68 -11.72 -7.43 -2.41
CA ALA A 68 -12.16 -8.53 -1.56
C ALA A 68 -13.70 -8.62 -1.47
N TYR A 69 -14.38 -7.48 -1.31
CA TYR A 69 -15.84 -7.40 -1.34
C TYR A 69 -16.42 -7.82 -2.69
N ALA A 70 -15.90 -7.28 -3.80
CA ALA A 70 -16.33 -7.67 -5.16
C ALA A 70 -16.07 -9.15 -5.46
N GLY A 71 -15.02 -9.73 -4.87
CA GLY A 71 -14.68 -11.15 -4.96
C GLY A 71 -15.46 -12.06 -4.00
N GLY A 72 -16.35 -11.51 -3.16
CA GLY A 72 -17.14 -12.28 -2.20
C GLY A 72 -16.37 -12.77 -0.97
N ARG A 73 -15.18 -12.22 -0.70
CA ARG A 73 -14.42 -12.46 0.55
C ARG A 73 -14.87 -11.56 1.71
N ILE A 74 -15.76 -10.61 1.43
CA ILE A 74 -16.48 -9.76 2.36
C ILE A 74 -17.88 -9.58 1.78
N ASP A 75 -18.93 -9.67 2.59
CA ASP A 75 -20.29 -9.39 2.14
C ASP A 75 -20.97 -8.22 2.89
N ASP A 76 -22.23 -7.94 2.54
CA ASP A 76 -23.00 -6.86 3.15
C ASP A 76 -23.31 -7.10 4.63
N ASP A 77 -23.45 -8.35 5.05
CA ASP A 77 -23.74 -8.74 6.43
C ASP A 77 -22.48 -8.56 7.29
N ASP A 78 -21.30 -8.88 6.76
CA ASP A 78 -20.02 -8.64 7.42
C ASP A 78 -19.78 -7.15 7.70
N ILE A 79 -20.06 -6.29 6.72
CA ILE A 79 -19.93 -4.83 6.88
C ILE A 79 -20.97 -4.32 7.88
N ALA A 80 -22.21 -4.82 7.82
CA ALA A 80 -23.26 -4.42 8.75
C ALA A 80 -22.87 -4.71 10.21
N ASP A 81 -22.36 -5.91 10.47
CA ASP A 81 -21.90 -6.29 11.81
C ASP A 81 -20.66 -5.51 12.25
N ALA A 82 -19.70 -5.27 11.35
CA ALA A 82 -18.51 -4.47 11.68
C ALA A 82 -18.88 -3.02 12.08
N LEU A 83 -19.81 -2.39 11.36
CA LEU A 83 -20.32 -1.06 11.70
C LEU A 83 -21.10 -1.04 13.01
N ALA A 84 -21.91 -2.07 13.28
CA ALA A 84 -22.67 -2.20 14.52
C ALA A 84 -21.75 -2.32 15.74
N VAL A 85 -20.70 -3.14 15.66
CA VAL A 85 -19.73 -3.33 16.76
C VAL A 85 -18.91 -2.07 17.02
N ALA A 86 -18.62 -1.27 15.98
CA ALA A 86 -17.87 -0.04 16.14
C ALA A 86 -18.66 1.07 16.87
N GLY A 87 -19.96 0.85 17.17
CA GLY A 87 -20.77 1.80 17.92
C GLY A 87 -20.96 3.15 17.22
N THR A 88 -20.83 3.17 15.90
CA THR A 88 -20.68 4.42 15.14
C THR A 88 -22.03 5.11 14.88
N GLY A 89 -23.18 4.42 14.94
CA GLY A 89 -24.49 4.96 14.60
C GLY A 89 -25.34 5.37 15.82
N SER A 90 -26.03 6.52 15.74
CA SER A 90 -27.04 6.92 16.74
C SER A 90 -28.39 6.20 16.57
N GLY A 91 -28.56 5.34 15.56
CA GLY A 91 -29.84 4.75 15.19
C GLY A 91 -30.89 5.75 14.66
N GLU A 92 -30.65 7.05 14.81
CA GLU A 92 -31.55 8.11 14.35
C GLU A 92 -31.45 8.31 12.82
N PRO A 93 -32.58 8.57 12.14
CA PRO A 93 -32.58 8.84 10.71
C PRO A 93 -31.93 10.19 10.39
N LEU A 94 -30.97 10.18 9.47
CA LEU A 94 -30.35 11.38 8.92
C LEU A 94 -31.27 12.13 7.97
N ALA A 95 -32.09 11.38 7.22
CA ALA A 95 -33.10 11.91 6.30
C ALA A 95 -34.26 10.93 6.15
N SER A 96 -35.44 11.42 5.77
CA SER A 96 -36.60 10.58 5.44
C SER A 96 -37.11 10.88 4.04
N VAL A 97 -37.06 9.89 3.15
CA VAL A 97 -37.51 10.02 1.76
C VAL A 97 -38.62 9.01 1.49
N ARG A 98 -39.82 9.50 1.15
CA ARG A 98 -41.00 8.67 0.84
C ARG A 98 -41.29 7.60 1.92
N GLY A 99 -41.07 7.93 3.19
CA GLY A 99 -41.28 7.02 4.33
C GLY A 99 -40.13 6.04 4.60
N ARG A 100 -39.03 6.11 3.83
CA ARG A 100 -37.77 5.38 4.10
C ARG A 100 -36.83 6.26 4.90
N ALA A 101 -36.41 5.78 6.07
CA ALA A 101 -35.33 6.37 6.86
C ALA A 101 -33.96 6.02 6.26
N ILE A 102 -33.11 7.03 6.05
CA ILE A 102 -31.69 6.87 5.70
C ILE A 102 -30.88 7.05 6.97
N THR A 103 -30.04 6.08 7.31
CA THR A 103 -29.23 6.08 8.54
C THR A 103 -27.77 6.40 8.27
N ALA A 104 -27.02 6.75 9.32
CA ALA A 104 -25.58 6.96 9.22
C ALA A 104 -24.82 5.71 8.75
N ASP A 105 -25.24 4.53 9.17
CA ASP A 105 -24.59 3.28 8.78
C ASP A 105 -24.81 2.96 7.30
N GLU A 106 -25.96 3.34 6.73
CA GLU A 106 -26.17 3.23 5.28
C GLU A 106 -25.19 4.14 4.52
N VAL A 107 -25.03 5.40 4.96
CA VAL A 107 -24.09 6.36 4.37
C VAL A 107 -22.63 5.86 4.48
N ARG A 108 -22.24 5.33 5.63
CA ARG A 108 -20.88 4.77 5.84
C ARG A 108 -20.63 3.53 5.00
N ARG A 109 -21.61 2.64 4.86
CA ARG A 109 -21.50 1.47 3.97
C ARG A 109 -21.25 1.93 2.53
N VAL A 110 -22.02 2.91 2.06
CA VAL A 110 -21.82 3.51 0.74
C VAL A 110 -20.41 4.08 0.60
N GLN A 111 -19.92 4.79 1.62
CA GLN A 111 -18.57 5.35 1.65
C GLN A 111 -17.47 4.27 1.60
N LEU A 112 -17.64 3.16 2.34
CA LEU A 112 -16.74 2.02 2.31
C LEU A 112 -16.68 1.42 0.91
N VAL A 113 -17.82 0.93 0.40
CA VAL A 113 -17.90 0.11 -0.82
C VAL A 113 -17.59 0.92 -2.08
N HIS A 114 -18.15 2.13 -2.20
CA HIS A 114 -18.12 2.90 -3.44
C HIS A 114 -17.20 4.11 -3.40
N GLY A 115 -17.00 4.69 -2.22
CA GLY A 115 -16.27 5.95 -2.06
C GLY A 115 -17.01 7.14 -2.68
N VAL A 116 -17.20 8.17 -1.86
CA VAL A 116 -17.65 9.50 -2.27
C VAL A 116 -16.52 10.47 -1.95
N ALA A 117 -15.84 10.91 -3.00
CA ALA A 117 -14.69 11.80 -2.90
C ALA A 117 -15.05 13.22 -3.34
N ASP A 118 -14.27 14.18 -2.84
CA ASP A 118 -14.28 15.57 -3.29
C ASP A 118 -13.86 15.68 -4.75
N LEU A 119 -14.33 16.73 -5.43
CA LEU A 119 -13.95 17.00 -6.81
C LEU A 119 -12.72 17.92 -6.83
N PRO A 120 -11.57 17.46 -7.34
CA PRO A 120 -10.39 18.31 -7.44
C PRO A 120 -10.68 19.63 -8.20
N PRO A 121 -10.03 20.74 -7.81
CA PRO A 121 -10.16 22.02 -8.52
C PRO A 121 -9.97 21.84 -10.04
N GLY A 122 -10.82 22.49 -10.84
CA GLY A 122 -10.74 22.39 -12.32
C GLY A 122 -11.26 21.10 -12.98
N ARG A 123 -11.46 20.00 -12.25
CA ARG A 123 -11.83 18.68 -12.85
C ARG A 123 -13.28 18.56 -13.32
N LEU A 124 -14.19 19.43 -12.87
CA LEU A 124 -15.62 19.36 -13.25
C LEU A 124 -15.86 19.37 -14.77
N ARG A 125 -15.07 20.14 -15.53
CA ARG A 125 -15.19 20.20 -17.00
C ARG A 125 -14.84 18.85 -17.64
N PHE A 126 -13.77 18.22 -17.16
CA PHE A 126 -13.38 16.88 -17.62
C PHE A 126 -14.43 15.83 -17.26
N GLU A 127 -14.99 15.87 -16.05
CA GLU A 127 -16.06 14.93 -15.64
C GLU A 127 -17.32 15.07 -16.48
N ARG A 128 -17.68 16.31 -16.88
CA ARG A 128 -18.77 16.53 -17.84
C ARG A 128 -18.46 15.88 -19.20
N ASP A 129 -17.26 16.11 -19.72
CA ASP A 129 -16.86 15.59 -21.04
C ASP A 129 -16.73 14.06 -21.04
N LEU A 130 -16.40 13.45 -19.90
CA LEU A 130 -16.43 12.00 -19.65
C LEU A 130 -17.85 11.43 -19.50
N GLY A 131 -18.87 12.29 -19.38
CA GLY A 131 -20.27 11.89 -19.25
C GLY A 131 -20.72 11.57 -17.82
N SER A 132 -19.96 11.94 -16.79
CA SER A 132 -20.32 11.71 -15.37
C SER A 132 -21.60 12.46 -14.94
N LEU A 133 -22.01 13.49 -15.69
CA LEU A 133 -23.24 14.25 -15.48
C LEU A 133 -24.40 13.80 -16.39
N SER A 134 -24.21 12.76 -17.21
CA SER A 134 -25.21 12.27 -18.16
C SER A 134 -25.38 10.74 -18.11
N ARG A 135 -24.65 10.04 -17.25
CA ARG A 135 -24.75 8.61 -17.02
C ARG A 135 -24.68 8.31 -15.54
N LEU A 136 -25.40 7.27 -15.13
CA LEU A 136 -25.31 6.77 -13.76
C LEU A 136 -23.92 6.19 -13.51
N ARG A 137 -23.46 6.30 -12.26
CA ARG A 137 -22.22 5.66 -11.81
C ARG A 137 -22.13 4.19 -12.28
N PRO A 138 -20.99 3.75 -12.84
CA PRO A 138 -20.86 2.39 -13.36
C PRO A 138 -20.88 1.33 -12.25
N ASP A 139 -20.49 1.69 -11.04
CA ASP A 139 -20.41 0.83 -9.85
C ASP A 139 -21.73 0.73 -9.06
N LEU A 140 -22.84 1.29 -9.58
CA LEU A 140 -24.15 1.16 -8.96
C LEU A 140 -24.65 -0.30 -8.95
N PRO A 141 -25.12 -0.83 -7.81
CA PRO A 141 -25.74 -2.15 -7.77
C PRO A 141 -26.91 -2.23 -8.78
N PRO A 142 -27.07 -3.33 -9.54
CA PRO A 142 -28.11 -3.44 -10.57
C PRO A 142 -29.51 -3.15 -10.05
N ARG A 143 -29.82 -3.60 -8.82
CA ARG A 143 -31.10 -3.34 -8.15
C ARG A 143 -31.34 -1.85 -7.91
N VAL A 144 -30.32 -1.10 -7.49
CA VAL A 144 -30.42 0.35 -7.26
C VAL A 144 -30.59 1.08 -8.58
N ARG A 145 -29.83 0.71 -9.62
CA ARG A 145 -29.95 1.29 -10.97
C ARG A 145 -31.37 1.13 -11.55
N THR A 146 -31.92 -0.08 -11.51
CA THR A 146 -33.27 -0.34 -12.03
C THR A 146 -34.33 0.42 -11.23
N ALA A 147 -34.24 0.43 -9.90
CA ALA A 147 -35.18 1.16 -9.06
C ALA A 147 -35.11 2.67 -9.29
N PHE A 148 -33.91 3.23 -9.43
CA PHE A 148 -33.69 4.65 -9.72
C PHE A 148 -34.34 5.04 -11.06
N LEU A 149 -34.06 4.31 -12.14
CA LEU A 149 -34.60 4.61 -13.47
C LEU A 149 -36.13 4.48 -13.52
N GLN A 150 -36.68 3.46 -12.85
CA GLN A 150 -38.13 3.29 -12.77
C GLN A 150 -38.80 4.45 -12.03
N ARG A 151 -38.22 4.91 -10.92
CA ARG A 151 -38.72 6.08 -10.17
C ARG A 151 -38.55 7.37 -10.96
N ALA A 152 -37.41 7.57 -11.61
CA ALA A 152 -37.16 8.74 -12.44
C ALA A 152 -38.14 8.83 -13.61
N SER A 153 -38.50 7.69 -14.23
CA SER A 153 -39.55 7.62 -15.26
C SER A 153 -40.92 8.03 -14.73
N GLN A 154 -41.29 7.60 -13.52
CA GLN A 154 -42.54 8.00 -12.87
C GLN A 154 -42.56 9.49 -12.51
N ASP A 155 -41.44 10.01 -12.02
CA ASP A 155 -41.30 11.44 -11.69
C ASP A 155 -41.36 12.29 -12.97
N LEU A 156 -40.70 11.88 -14.06
CA LEU A 156 -40.80 12.54 -15.35
C LEU A 156 -42.23 12.52 -15.92
N ALA A 157 -42.93 11.38 -15.83
CA ALA A 157 -44.31 11.30 -16.26
C ALA A 157 -45.23 12.24 -15.47
N ARG A 158 -44.96 12.41 -14.16
CA ARG A 158 -45.65 13.38 -13.31
C ARG A 158 -45.34 14.82 -13.73
N ASP A 159 -44.06 15.16 -13.88
CA ASP A 159 -43.60 16.49 -14.31
C ASP A 159 -44.20 16.89 -15.68
N LEU A 160 -44.28 15.95 -16.62
CA LEU A 160 -44.93 16.15 -17.93
C LEU A 160 -46.46 16.30 -17.83
N SER A 161 -47.10 15.67 -16.82
CA SER A 161 -48.53 15.83 -16.56
C SER A 161 -48.86 17.18 -15.90
N ASP A 162 -47.91 17.74 -15.17
CA ASP A 162 -48.00 19.03 -14.45
C ASP A 162 -47.86 20.25 -15.38
N ILE A 163 -47.36 20.05 -16.62
CA ILE A 163 -47.35 21.10 -17.66
C ILE A 163 -48.78 21.50 -18.00
N GLY A 164 -49.10 22.77 -17.73
CA GLY A 164 -50.45 23.31 -17.76
C GLY A 164 -50.94 23.55 -16.33
N PRO A 165 -51.40 22.51 -15.61
CA PRO A 165 -52.04 22.67 -14.29
C PRO A 165 -51.16 23.24 -13.18
N ALA A 166 -49.84 23.02 -13.23
CA ALA A 166 -48.94 23.39 -12.14
C ALA A 166 -47.68 24.15 -12.59
N THR A 167 -47.22 23.94 -13.83
CA THR A 167 -46.00 24.58 -14.35
C THR A 167 -46.10 24.89 -15.85
N THR A 168 -45.20 25.72 -16.35
CA THR A 168 -45.01 25.98 -17.78
C THR A 168 -43.89 25.12 -18.37
N LEU A 169 -43.72 25.12 -19.68
CA LEU A 169 -42.65 24.37 -20.35
C LEU A 169 -41.25 24.91 -19.95
N ALA A 170 -41.11 26.23 -19.78
CA ALA A 170 -39.90 26.81 -19.18
C ALA A 170 -39.72 26.39 -17.72
N GLY A 171 -40.80 26.24 -16.95
CA GLY A 171 -40.73 25.72 -15.58
C GLY A 171 -40.23 24.28 -15.52
N LEU A 172 -40.64 23.41 -16.47
CA LEU A 172 -40.08 22.07 -16.62
C LEU A 172 -38.57 22.15 -16.94
N LEU A 173 -38.19 22.93 -17.96
CA LEU A 173 -36.79 23.04 -18.38
C LEU A 173 -35.89 23.66 -17.30
N GLU A 174 -36.38 24.61 -16.53
CA GLU A 174 -35.70 25.15 -15.35
C GLU A 174 -35.43 24.05 -14.32
N GLY A 175 -36.40 23.18 -14.04
CA GLY A 175 -36.18 22.03 -13.14
C GLY A 175 -35.15 21.02 -13.67
N GLN A 176 -35.05 20.86 -14.99
CA GLN A 176 -34.12 19.92 -15.64
C GLN A 176 -32.70 20.49 -15.82
N THR A 177 -32.57 21.81 -15.97
CA THR A 177 -31.30 22.48 -16.28
C THR A 177 -30.73 23.31 -15.13
N GLY A 178 -31.54 23.62 -14.12
CA GLY A 178 -31.17 24.52 -13.01
C GLY A 178 -31.05 25.99 -13.42
N LEU A 179 -31.36 26.35 -14.66
CA LEU A 179 -31.30 27.73 -15.15
C LEU A 179 -32.51 28.54 -14.67
N PRO A 180 -32.37 29.81 -14.23
CA PRO A 180 -33.47 30.62 -13.71
C PRO A 180 -34.35 31.18 -14.85
N LEU A 181 -34.99 30.30 -15.61
CA LEU A 181 -35.76 30.64 -16.82
C LEU A 181 -36.99 31.48 -16.47
N ARG A 182 -37.71 31.14 -15.40
CA ARG A 182 -38.91 31.87 -14.96
C ARG A 182 -38.59 33.28 -14.49
N ASP A 183 -37.44 33.51 -13.84
CA ASP A 183 -37.00 34.87 -13.49
C ASP A 183 -36.76 35.74 -14.72
N ARG A 184 -36.18 35.15 -15.76
CA ARG A 184 -35.95 35.83 -17.03
C ARG A 184 -37.27 36.11 -17.76
N LEU A 185 -38.24 35.19 -17.71
CA LEU A 185 -39.58 35.44 -18.26
C LEU A 185 -40.33 36.51 -17.47
N ARG A 186 -40.22 36.51 -16.13
CA ARG A 186 -40.76 37.57 -15.26
C ARG A 186 -40.15 38.93 -15.57
N SER A 187 -38.85 39.03 -15.88
CA SER A 187 -38.21 40.30 -16.23
C SER A 187 -38.65 40.81 -17.61
N VAL A 188 -38.78 39.93 -18.60
CA VAL A 188 -39.30 40.29 -19.93
C VAL A 188 -40.74 40.77 -19.83
N ALA A 189 -41.58 40.09 -19.04
CA ALA A 189 -42.96 40.48 -18.80
C ALA A 189 -43.09 41.89 -18.17
N ARG A 190 -42.09 42.35 -17.40
CA ARG A 190 -42.07 43.65 -16.71
C ARG A 190 -41.66 44.86 -17.56
N THR A 191 -41.01 44.66 -18.71
CA THR A 191 -40.54 45.79 -19.53
C THR A 191 -41.71 46.57 -20.13
N GLU A 192 -41.78 47.90 -19.98
CA GLU A 192 -42.82 48.72 -20.60
C GLU A 192 -42.50 48.96 -22.08
N ASP A 193 -43.39 48.53 -22.97
CA ASP A 193 -43.35 48.92 -24.38
C ASP A 193 -44.69 49.59 -24.75
N ALA A 194 -44.62 50.81 -25.27
CA ALA A 194 -45.74 51.74 -25.36
C ALA A 194 -46.64 51.56 -26.60
N ALA A 195 -46.65 50.40 -27.26
CA ALA A 195 -47.44 50.22 -28.48
C ALA A 195 -48.10 48.83 -28.61
N SER A 196 -49.41 48.83 -28.87
CA SER A 196 -50.29 47.75 -29.33
C SER A 196 -51.05 46.88 -28.29
N ALA A 197 -52.12 47.44 -27.73
CA ALA A 197 -53.27 46.65 -27.26
C ALA A 197 -54.30 46.53 -28.40
N GLY A 198 -54.58 45.32 -28.90
CA GLY A 198 -55.49 45.09 -30.04
C GLY A 198 -55.35 43.69 -30.68
N PRO A 199 -56.03 43.40 -31.81
CA PRO A 199 -56.10 42.07 -32.47
C PRO A 199 -54.75 41.41 -32.81
N ALA A 200 -53.66 42.18 -32.78
CA ALA A 200 -52.29 41.69 -32.91
C ALA A 200 -51.84 40.80 -31.73
N ALA A 201 -52.41 40.92 -30.52
CA ALA A 201 -52.04 40.07 -29.37
C ALA A 201 -52.61 38.65 -29.50
N ALA A 202 -53.84 38.51 -30.01
CA ALA A 202 -54.46 37.21 -30.25
C ALA A 202 -53.74 36.40 -31.33
N GLN A 203 -53.28 37.05 -32.41
CA GLN A 203 -52.46 36.41 -33.45
C GLN A 203 -51.10 35.94 -32.92
N ARG A 204 -50.47 36.73 -32.05
CA ARG A 204 -49.21 36.38 -31.38
C ARG A 204 -49.35 35.20 -30.44
N LEU A 205 -50.43 35.15 -29.67
CA LEU A 205 -50.81 34.00 -28.82
C LEU A 205 -50.97 32.72 -29.64
N ASP A 206 -51.68 32.79 -30.77
CA ASP A 206 -51.92 31.61 -31.61
C ASP A 206 -50.62 31.10 -32.27
N ALA A 207 -49.75 32.03 -32.69
CA ALA A 207 -48.41 31.70 -33.18
C ALA A 207 -47.54 31.03 -32.10
N ALA A 208 -47.56 31.53 -30.86
CA ALA A 208 -46.81 30.95 -29.75
C ALA A 208 -47.32 29.55 -29.38
N TRP A 209 -48.64 29.31 -29.40
CA TRP A 209 -49.21 27.97 -29.18
C TRP A 209 -48.80 26.97 -30.26
N HIS A 210 -48.73 27.42 -31.52
CA HIS A 210 -48.27 26.57 -32.62
C HIS A 210 -46.80 26.19 -32.44
N HIS A 211 -45.96 27.12 -31.99
CA HIS A 211 -44.54 26.87 -31.72
C HIS A 211 -44.28 26.00 -30.50
N LEU A 212 -44.93 26.26 -29.36
CA LEU A 212 -44.73 25.44 -28.15
C LEU A 212 -45.33 24.03 -28.30
N GLY A 213 -46.29 23.84 -29.22
CA GLY A 213 -46.91 22.54 -29.48
C GLY A 213 -47.73 22.01 -28.30
N ILE A 214 -48.23 22.89 -27.43
CA ILE A 214 -49.02 22.51 -26.24
C ILE A 214 -50.41 22.01 -26.69
N PRO A 215 -50.87 20.83 -26.23
CA PRO A 215 -52.18 20.29 -26.56
C PRO A 215 -53.31 21.27 -26.23
N ALA A 216 -54.30 21.39 -27.11
CA ALA A 216 -55.43 22.32 -26.93
C ALA A 216 -56.15 22.12 -25.59
N THR A 217 -56.24 20.87 -25.11
CA THR A 217 -56.86 20.50 -23.84
C THR A 217 -56.15 21.03 -22.59
N ARG A 218 -54.92 21.54 -22.71
CA ARG A 218 -54.11 22.04 -21.58
C ARG A 218 -53.84 23.54 -21.63
N ARG A 219 -54.28 24.23 -22.70
CA ARG A 219 -53.94 25.65 -22.93
C ARG A 219 -54.54 26.56 -21.87
N ASP A 220 -55.77 26.28 -21.44
CA ASP A 220 -56.44 27.09 -20.40
C ASP A 220 -55.70 26.97 -19.06
N ASP A 221 -55.42 25.75 -18.60
CA ASP A 221 -54.63 25.50 -17.39
C ASP A 221 -53.22 26.13 -17.48
N TYR A 222 -52.59 26.07 -18.66
CA TYR A 222 -51.28 26.65 -18.90
C TYR A 222 -51.30 28.18 -18.75
N LEU A 223 -52.34 28.85 -19.26
CA LEU A 223 -52.53 30.29 -19.04
C LEU A 223 -52.74 30.62 -17.56
N ASP A 224 -53.42 29.76 -16.80
CA ASP A 224 -53.58 29.93 -15.35
C ASP A 224 -52.23 29.80 -14.61
N SER A 225 -51.33 28.93 -15.08
CA SER A 225 -49.94 28.88 -14.59
C SER A 225 -49.15 30.15 -14.89
N VAL A 226 -49.26 30.71 -16.11
CA VAL A 226 -48.64 32.00 -16.45
C VAL A 226 -49.19 33.14 -15.59
N ASP A 227 -50.50 33.14 -15.34
CA ASP A 227 -51.16 34.13 -14.48
C ASP A 227 -50.66 34.05 -13.02
N ARG A 228 -50.34 32.85 -12.51
CA ARG A 228 -49.75 32.69 -11.17
C ARG A 228 -48.35 33.31 -11.10
N GLU A 229 -47.51 33.05 -12.10
CA GLU A 229 -46.14 33.58 -12.18
C GLU A 229 -46.10 35.12 -12.32
N THR A 230 -47.17 35.72 -12.85
CA THR A 230 -47.30 37.17 -13.09
C THR A 230 -48.26 37.89 -12.14
N SER A 231 -48.85 37.16 -11.18
CA SER A 231 -49.93 37.61 -10.27
C SER A 231 -49.57 38.83 -9.40
N ALA A 232 -48.28 39.11 -9.20
CA ALA A 232 -47.77 40.27 -8.47
C ALA A 232 -47.80 41.59 -9.28
N MET A 233 -48.26 41.59 -10.55
CA MET A 233 -48.24 42.74 -11.45
C MET A 233 -49.63 43.41 -11.55
N SER A 234 -49.75 44.72 -11.29
CA SER A 234 -51.04 45.47 -11.26
C SER A 234 -51.61 45.80 -12.67
N ARG A 235 -52.96 45.70 -12.81
CA ARG A 235 -53.91 45.92 -13.98
C ARG A 235 -53.46 46.87 -15.13
N PRO A 236 -53.97 46.77 -16.41
CA PRO A 236 -55.25 46.19 -16.89
C PRO A 236 -55.20 45.33 -18.20
N ASP A 237 -54.11 44.63 -18.52
CA ASP A 237 -53.94 44.00 -19.85
C ASP A 237 -53.39 42.55 -19.76
N ARG A 238 -54.14 41.63 -19.12
CA ARG A 238 -53.72 40.22 -18.90
C ARG A 238 -53.33 39.53 -20.21
N ASP A 239 -54.13 39.70 -21.26
CA ASP A 239 -53.88 39.03 -22.55
C ASP A 239 -52.59 39.52 -23.21
N ARG A 240 -52.20 40.79 -22.96
CA ARG A 240 -50.92 41.35 -23.42
C ARG A 240 -49.74 40.73 -22.67
N ILE A 241 -49.85 40.57 -21.35
CA ILE A 241 -48.82 39.93 -20.52
C ILE A 241 -48.66 38.45 -20.90
N ARG A 242 -49.77 37.73 -21.07
CA ARG A 242 -49.79 36.34 -21.52
C ARG A 242 -49.12 36.16 -22.89
N ALA A 243 -49.46 37.01 -23.86
CA ALA A 243 -48.85 36.96 -25.20
C ALA A 243 -47.34 37.18 -25.15
N ARG A 244 -46.86 38.17 -24.39
CA ARG A 244 -45.42 38.44 -24.26
C ARG A 244 -44.67 37.36 -23.51
N TRP A 245 -45.27 36.81 -22.45
CA TRP A 245 -44.69 35.69 -21.72
C TRP A 245 -44.49 34.50 -22.67
N LEU A 246 -45.53 34.13 -23.43
CA LEU A 246 -45.48 32.99 -24.32
C LEU A 246 -44.52 33.21 -25.50
N GLU A 247 -44.43 34.41 -26.07
CA GLU A 247 -43.44 34.75 -27.10
C GLU A 247 -42.00 34.61 -26.57
N ALA A 248 -41.74 35.17 -25.38
CA ALA A 248 -40.44 35.04 -24.74
C ALA A 248 -40.14 33.59 -24.37
N GLU A 249 -41.15 32.83 -23.91
CA GLU A 249 -41.04 31.41 -23.59
C GLU A 249 -40.71 30.58 -24.83
N VAL A 250 -41.32 30.85 -25.99
CA VAL A 250 -40.97 30.19 -27.27
C VAL A 250 -39.48 30.35 -27.57
N GLU A 251 -38.96 31.59 -27.54
CA GLU A 251 -37.56 31.86 -27.86
C GLU A 251 -36.61 31.19 -26.85
N LEU A 252 -36.95 31.27 -25.57
CA LEU A 252 -36.13 30.72 -24.49
C LEU A 252 -36.12 29.19 -24.51
N VAL A 253 -37.29 28.56 -24.60
CA VAL A 253 -37.46 27.10 -24.67
C VAL A 253 -36.77 26.55 -25.90
N ASP A 254 -36.95 27.15 -27.08
CA ASP A 254 -36.31 26.66 -28.32
C ASP A 254 -34.79 26.80 -28.26
N THR A 255 -34.27 27.90 -27.69
CA THR A 255 -32.83 28.09 -27.50
C THR A 255 -32.25 27.06 -26.55
N ILE A 256 -32.87 26.85 -25.38
CA ILE A 256 -32.39 25.90 -24.37
C ILE A 256 -32.54 24.46 -24.88
N ALA A 257 -33.67 24.11 -25.50
CA ALA A 257 -33.93 22.78 -26.03
C ALA A 257 -32.91 22.37 -27.09
N ARG A 258 -32.60 23.26 -28.06
CA ARG A 258 -31.60 22.97 -29.09
C ARG A 258 -30.20 22.87 -28.52
N ARG A 259 -29.85 23.73 -27.57
CA ARG A 259 -28.50 23.82 -27.03
C ARG A 259 -28.16 22.71 -26.03
N HIS A 260 -29.10 22.34 -25.17
CA HIS A 260 -28.89 21.36 -24.10
C HIS A 260 -29.35 19.95 -24.47
N PHE A 261 -30.38 19.83 -25.33
CA PHE A 261 -31.00 18.53 -25.65
C PHE A 261 -30.96 18.19 -27.15
N GLY A 262 -30.56 19.12 -28.02
CA GLY A 262 -30.44 18.89 -29.46
C GLY A 262 -31.78 18.78 -30.20
N VAL A 263 -32.90 19.14 -29.55
CA VAL A 263 -34.26 19.02 -30.10
C VAL A 263 -34.95 20.38 -30.25
N GLN A 264 -36.04 20.41 -31.00
CA GLN A 264 -36.87 21.63 -31.11
C GLN A 264 -37.57 21.93 -29.78
N GLY A 265 -37.80 23.21 -29.49
CA GLY A 265 -38.49 23.69 -28.29
C GLY A 265 -39.99 23.43 -28.25
N THR A 266 -40.45 22.26 -28.71
CA THR A 266 -41.87 21.87 -28.68
C THR A 266 -42.11 20.86 -27.57
N TYR A 267 -43.31 20.86 -27.00
CA TYR A 267 -43.72 19.91 -25.97
C TYR A 267 -43.49 18.46 -26.39
N GLY A 268 -43.90 18.08 -27.60
CA GLY A 268 -43.73 16.72 -28.12
C GLY A 268 -42.27 16.32 -28.26
N ALA A 269 -41.44 17.17 -28.88
CA ALA A 269 -40.03 16.88 -29.08
C ALA A 269 -39.24 16.77 -27.76
N ILE A 270 -39.57 17.60 -26.76
CA ILE A 270 -38.95 17.53 -25.43
C ILE A 270 -39.41 16.27 -24.68
N ALA A 271 -40.70 15.94 -24.74
CA ALA A 271 -41.25 14.75 -24.09
C ALA A 271 -40.65 13.45 -24.68
N ASP A 272 -40.55 13.36 -26.00
CA ASP A 272 -39.96 12.22 -26.71
C ASP A 272 -38.48 12.07 -26.36
N GLN A 273 -37.70 13.16 -26.41
CA GLN A 273 -36.28 13.17 -26.06
C GLN A 273 -36.02 12.70 -24.63
N PHE A 274 -36.85 13.15 -23.68
CA PHE A 274 -36.72 12.75 -22.27
C PHE A 274 -37.14 11.29 -22.05
N GLY A 275 -38.06 10.76 -22.85
CA GLY A 275 -38.45 9.35 -22.83
C GLY A 275 -37.39 8.42 -23.42
N GLU A 276 -36.76 8.81 -24.53
CA GLU A 276 -35.74 8.00 -25.23
C GLU A 276 -34.42 7.90 -24.44
N ASN A 277 -34.03 8.96 -23.71
CA ASN A 277 -32.82 8.99 -22.89
C ASN A 277 -33.13 9.25 -21.40
N ILE A 278 -33.94 8.36 -20.81
CA ILE A 278 -34.36 8.51 -19.40
C ILE A 278 -33.17 8.60 -18.43
N GLU A 279 -32.08 7.88 -18.69
CA GLU A 279 -30.89 7.90 -17.83
C GLU A 279 -30.22 9.28 -17.85
N GLY A 280 -29.92 9.81 -19.04
CA GLY A 280 -29.29 11.12 -19.16
C GLY A 280 -30.14 12.23 -18.58
N THR A 281 -31.45 12.20 -18.83
CA THR A 281 -32.40 13.16 -18.25
C THR A 281 -32.45 13.06 -16.73
N ALA A 282 -32.57 11.85 -16.17
CA ALA A 282 -32.64 11.66 -14.73
C ALA A 282 -31.36 12.11 -14.01
N VAL A 283 -30.19 11.84 -14.59
CA VAL A 283 -28.89 12.23 -14.03
C VAL A 283 -28.71 13.75 -14.08
N ALA A 284 -29.06 14.40 -15.20
CA ALA A 284 -29.01 15.85 -15.32
C ALA A 284 -29.96 16.54 -14.33
N ALA A 285 -31.18 16.05 -14.19
CA ALA A 285 -32.15 16.54 -13.22
C ALA A 285 -31.64 16.41 -11.78
N LEU A 286 -30.98 15.29 -11.47
CA LEU A 286 -30.41 15.04 -10.14
C LEU A 286 -29.28 16.04 -9.84
N TRP A 287 -28.38 16.27 -10.80
CA TRP A 287 -27.31 17.26 -10.66
C TRP A 287 -27.87 18.67 -10.38
N ALA A 288 -28.87 19.10 -11.15
CA ALA A 288 -29.55 20.37 -10.95
C ALA A 288 -30.21 20.47 -9.56
N ALA A 289 -30.86 19.40 -9.09
CA ALA A 289 -31.44 19.34 -7.76
C ALA A 289 -30.38 19.45 -6.64
N CYS A 290 -29.22 18.81 -6.82
CA CYS A 290 -28.10 18.92 -5.87
C CYS A 290 -27.52 20.33 -5.83
N LEU A 291 -27.30 20.97 -6.98
CA LEU A 291 -26.83 22.36 -7.06
C LEU A 291 -27.79 23.33 -6.36
N GLN A 292 -29.09 23.18 -6.61
CA GLN A 292 -30.12 23.99 -5.97
C GLN A 292 -30.10 23.82 -4.45
N ARG A 293 -30.02 22.56 -3.96
CA ARG A 293 -30.01 22.26 -2.53
C ARG A 293 -28.74 22.70 -1.82
N SER A 294 -27.60 22.72 -2.51
CA SER A 294 -26.35 23.22 -1.95
C SER A 294 -26.20 24.75 -2.02
N GLY A 295 -27.12 25.47 -2.67
CA GLY A 295 -26.97 26.91 -2.94
C GLY A 295 -25.82 27.23 -3.89
N ALA A 296 -25.42 26.26 -4.72
CA ALA A 296 -24.30 26.39 -5.65
C ALA A 296 -24.74 27.08 -6.93
N ALA A 297 -23.97 28.08 -7.39
CA ALA A 297 -24.06 28.52 -8.77
C ALA A 297 -23.47 27.44 -9.68
N ASP A 298 -24.14 27.12 -10.80
CA ASP A 298 -23.62 26.16 -11.77
C ASP A 298 -22.37 26.74 -12.48
N PRO A 299 -21.16 26.16 -12.29
CA PRO A 299 -19.92 26.63 -12.93
C PRO A 299 -19.89 26.37 -14.44
N LEU A 300 -20.84 25.58 -14.94
CA LEU A 300 -21.06 25.31 -16.35
C LEU A 300 -22.23 26.13 -16.91
N SER A 301 -22.82 27.01 -16.09
CA SER A 301 -23.88 27.90 -16.52
C SER A 301 -23.39 28.77 -17.67
N VAL A 302 -24.19 28.76 -18.72
CA VAL A 302 -23.98 29.54 -19.95
C VAL A 302 -24.02 31.06 -19.68
N THR A 303 -24.51 31.49 -18.52
CA THR A 303 -24.59 32.90 -18.12
C THR A 303 -23.38 33.38 -17.31
N ASP A 304 -22.36 32.54 -17.08
CA ASP A 304 -21.11 32.97 -16.45
C ASP A 304 -20.37 33.96 -17.38
N PRO A 305 -20.06 35.19 -16.95
CA PRO A 305 -19.32 36.19 -17.73
C PRO A 305 -18.00 35.67 -18.33
N GLN A 306 -17.42 34.61 -17.76
CA GLN A 306 -16.21 33.94 -18.25
C GLN A 306 -16.38 33.20 -19.59
N HIS A 307 -17.61 33.02 -20.09
CA HIS A 307 -17.91 32.37 -21.38
C HIS A 307 -18.08 33.36 -22.55
N LEU A 308 -17.92 34.66 -22.31
CA LEU A 308 -17.64 35.63 -23.38
C LEU A 308 -16.13 35.56 -23.67
N GLY A 309 -15.78 34.98 -24.82
CA GLY A 309 -14.39 34.78 -25.25
C GLY A 309 -13.52 36.05 -25.29
N PRO A 310 -12.21 35.87 -25.49
CA PRO A 310 -11.19 36.88 -25.25
C PRO A 310 -11.29 38.03 -26.26
N ARG A 311 -11.54 39.25 -25.78
CA ARG A 311 -11.15 40.44 -26.52
C ARG A 311 -9.66 40.68 -26.31
N VAL A 312 -8.91 40.18 -27.30
CA VAL A 312 -7.69 40.73 -27.89
C VAL A 312 -7.09 41.93 -27.13
N ILE A 313 -5.89 41.68 -26.62
CA ILE A 313 -4.83 42.65 -26.38
C ILE A 313 -4.60 43.43 -27.68
N GLU A 314 -4.91 44.73 -27.70
CA GLU A 314 -4.30 45.69 -28.62
C GLU A 314 -3.92 46.95 -27.85
N ASP A 315 -2.81 47.52 -28.31
CA ASP A 315 -1.95 48.50 -27.67
C ASP A 315 -2.59 49.86 -27.33
N GLY A 316 -2.06 50.46 -26.27
CA GLY A 316 -1.66 51.87 -26.28
C GLY A 316 -2.61 52.90 -25.67
N GLY A 317 -2.09 53.64 -24.69
CA GLY A 317 -2.48 55.03 -24.45
C GLY A 317 -2.95 55.30 -23.03
N GLY A 318 -2.18 56.11 -22.29
CA GLY A 318 -2.42 56.40 -20.88
C GLY A 318 -3.64 57.26 -20.60
N ALA A 319 -4.11 57.20 -19.37
CA ALA A 319 -4.67 58.31 -18.57
C ALA A 319 -4.95 57.75 -17.17
N THR A 320 -4.18 58.17 -16.17
CA THR A 320 -4.54 59.13 -15.11
C THR A 320 -5.07 58.45 -13.84
N ASP A 321 -4.32 58.65 -12.76
CA ASP A 321 -4.77 58.60 -11.38
C ASP A 321 -6.19 59.17 -11.24
N GLN A 322 -7.06 58.41 -10.59
CA GLN A 322 -8.14 58.99 -9.79
C GLN A 322 -8.43 58.08 -8.60
N ASP A 323 -8.23 58.68 -7.42
CA ASP A 323 -8.78 58.29 -6.13
C ASP A 323 -10.21 57.76 -6.27
N SER A 324 -10.45 56.58 -5.71
CA SER A 324 -11.75 56.30 -5.11
C SER A 324 -11.51 55.59 -3.79
N THR A 325 -11.82 56.33 -2.73
CA THR A 325 -11.93 55.91 -1.34
C THR A 325 -13.01 54.83 -1.20
N ASP A 326 -12.63 53.66 -0.69
CA ASP A 326 -13.54 52.60 -0.30
C ASP A 326 -13.89 52.71 1.20
N PRO A 327 -15.17 52.85 1.61
CA PRO A 327 -15.56 52.90 3.00
C PRO A 327 -16.41 51.67 3.36
N ASP A 328 -15.80 50.54 3.73
CA ASP A 328 -16.31 49.66 4.80
C ASP A 328 -15.33 48.51 5.12
N ALA A 329 -14.32 48.80 5.94
CA ALA A 329 -13.49 47.76 6.55
C ALA A 329 -14.12 47.32 7.89
N THR A 330 -15.09 46.42 7.81
CA THR A 330 -15.42 45.50 8.91
C THR A 330 -15.47 44.06 8.40
N GLU A 331 -14.37 43.61 7.79
CA GLU A 331 -14.14 42.18 7.55
C GLU A 331 -13.84 41.48 8.88
N ARG A 332 -14.63 40.44 9.13
CA ARG A 332 -14.48 39.55 10.28
C ARG A 332 -13.15 38.80 10.15
N ASP A 333 -12.47 38.74 11.29
CA ASP A 333 -11.16 38.12 11.54
C ASP A 333 -11.21 36.58 11.44
N THR A 334 -11.50 36.05 10.24
CA THR A 334 -11.33 34.62 9.93
C THR A 334 -9.95 34.41 9.30
N PRO A 335 -9.04 33.63 9.92
CA PRO A 335 -7.70 33.41 9.38
C PRO A 335 -7.75 32.67 8.02
N ASP A 336 -6.94 33.13 7.06
CA ASP A 336 -6.79 32.48 5.73
C ASP A 336 -6.38 31.00 5.92
N PRO A 337 -7.20 30.02 5.49
CA PRO A 337 -6.92 28.60 5.67
C PRO A 337 -5.60 28.15 5.03
N ALA A 338 -5.13 28.80 3.97
CA ALA A 338 -3.82 28.48 3.37
C ALA A 338 -2.65 29.00 4.20
N ALA A 339 -2.82 30.14 4.88
CA ALA A 339 -1.83 30.63 5.83
C ALA A 339 -1.74 29.69 7.04
N ALA A 340 -2.87 29.12 7.48
CA ALA A 340 -2.91 28.10 8.53
C ALA A 340 -2.22 26.78 8.09
N GLU A 341 -2.47 26.30 6.87
CA GLU A 341 -1.81 25.10 6.34
C GLU A 341 -0.29 25.26 6.22
N GLN A 342 0.16 26.41 5.69
CA GLN A 342 1.58 26.73 5.63
C GLN A 342 2.20 26.80 7.02
N ALA A 343 1.54 27.48 7.97
CA ALA A 343 2.04 27.61 9.33
C ALA A 343 2.20 26.23 9.99
N ASP A 344 1.25 25.32 9.78
CA ASP A 344 1.29 23.95 10.28
C ASP A 344 2.39 23.11 9.60
N GLU A 345 2.58 23.23 8.28
CA GLU A 345 3.70 22.58 7.57
C GLU A 345 5.07 23.06 8.09
N LEU A 346 5.24 24.37 8.26
CA LEU A 346 6.48 24.95 8.77
C LEU A 346 6.70 24.61 10.27
N ALA A 347 5.62 24.49 11.05
CA ALA A 347 5.69 24.06 12.45
C ALA A 347 6.14 22.60 12.59
N ARG A 348 5.73 21.73 11.67
CA ARG A 348 6.14 20.32 11.62
C ARG A 348 7.56 20.09 11.10
N LEU A 349 8.20 21.09 10.49
CA LEU A 349 9.59 20.99 10.05
C LEU A 349 10.53 20.73 11.23
N GLY A 350 11.19 19.57 11.26
CA GLY A 350 12.05 19.10 12.34
C GLY A 350 11.47 17.92 13.14
N THR A 351 10.15 17.83 13.25
CA THR A 351 9.45 16.78 14.03
C THR A 351 8.62 15.86 13.15
N GLY A 352 7.82 16.44 12.24
CA GLY A 352 6.97 15.73 11.28
C GLY A 352 7.52 15.69 9.86
N SER A 353 8.52 16.51 9.52
CA SER A 353 9.22 16.47 8.22
C SER A 353 10.68 16.88 8.35
N THR A 354 11.56 16.35 7.49
CA THR A 354 12.97 16.80 7.42
C THR A 354 13.14 17.97 6.46
N ASN A 355 14.30 18.64 6.53
CA ASN A 355 14.61 19.78 5.65
C ASN A 355 14.57 19.32 4.19
N LEU A 356 15.14 18.14 3.92
CA LEU A 356 15.11 17.55 2.58
C LEU A 356 13.68 17.31 2.09
N GLU A 357 12.79 16.76 2.92
CA GLU A 357 11.41 16.48 2.52
C GLU A 357 10.64 17.75 2.14
N LEU A 358 10.82 18.83 2.91
CA LEU A 358 10.19 20.12 2.60
C LEU A 358 10.76 20.75 1.31
N ILE A 359 12.09 20.74 1.14
CA ILE A 359 12.70 21.31 -0.07
C ILE A 359 12.28 20.52 -1.32
N GLU A 360 12.26 19.19 -1.26
CA GLU A 360 11.73 18.32 -2.32
C GLU A 360 10.25 18.65 -2.62
N ALA A 361 9.42 18.78 -1.58
CA ALA A 361 8.01 19.16 -1.69
C ALA A 361 7.74 20.53 -2.33
N LEU A 362 8.71 21.46 -2.28
CA LEU A 362 8.59 22.81 -2.84
C LEU A 362 9.24 22.95 -4.23
N THR A 363 10.28 22.15 -4.49
CA THR A 363 11.05 22.21 -5.75
C THR A 363 10.59 21.17 -6.78
N GLY A 364 10.04 20.04 -6.31
CA GLY A 364 9.75 18.88 -7.13
C GLY A 364 11.01 18.08 -7.53
N GLU A 365 12.18 18.41 -6.97
CA GLU A 365 13.41 17.66 -7.23
C GLU A 365 13.53 16.42 -6.33
N PRO A 366 13.87 15.24 -6.87
CA PRO A 366 13.91 13.98 -6.10
C PRO A 366 15.19 13.87 -5.25
N LEU A 367 15.35 14.79 -4.29
CA LEU A 367 16.54 14.86 -3.43
C LEU A 367 16.69 13.60 -2.58
N ARG A 368 15.57 13.03 -2.11
CA ARG A 368 15.57 11.80 -1.31
C ARG A 368 16.14 10.63 -2.09
N ASP A 369 15.77 10.50 -3.37
CA ASP A 369 16.26 9.42 -4.23
C ASP A 369 17.76 9.53 -4.49
N LEU A 370 18.31 10.75 -4.56
CA LEU A 370 19.74 10.98 -4.69
C LEU A 370 20.51 10.52 -3.43
N VAL A 371 20.02 10.88 -2.23
CA VAL A 371 20.60 10.43 -0.96
C VAL A 371 20.47 8.90 -0.85
N ASN A 372 19.26 8.38 -1.03
CA ASN A 372 18.96 6.96 -0.91
C ASN A 372 19.80 6.12 -1.89
N GLY A 373 19.84 6.49 -3.17
CA GLY A 373 20.63 5.79 -4.18
C GLY A 373 22.12 5.79 -3.86
N THR A 374 22.65 6.89 -3.31
CA THR A 374 24.05 6.98 -2.89
C THR A 374 24.32 6.07 -1.69
N LEU A 375 23.49 6.11 -0.66
CA LEU A 375 23.64 5.29 0.54
C LEU A 375 23.48 3.81 0.23
N ILE A 376 22.54 3.41 -0.64
CA ILE A 376 22.38 2.02 -1.10
C ILE A 376 23.68 1.53 -1.77
N ARG A 377 24.28 2.33 -2.65
CA ARG A 377 25.54 1.98 -3.33
C ARG A 377 26.69 1.83 -2.33
N LEU A 378 26.81 2.75 -1.37
CA LEU A 378 27.86 2.75 -0.36
C LEU A 378 27.70 1.56 0.59
N ALA A 379 26.49 1.37 1.13
CA ALA A 379 26.17 0.27 2.02
C ALA A 379 26.36 -1.08 1.32
N GLY A 380 25.87 -1.24 0.08
CA GLY A 380 26.09 -2.45 -0.70
C GLY A 380 27.56 -2.74 -1.00
N SER A 381 28.36 -1.70 -1.29
CA SER A 381 29.81 -1.88 -1.52
C SER A 381 30.59 -2.20 -0.23
N PHE A 382 30.15 -1.65 0.91
CA PHE A 382 30.78 -1.91 2.21
C PHE A 382 30.41 -3.31 2.73
N LEU A 383 29.13 -3.66 2.64
CA LEU A 383 28.57 -4.93 3.13
C LEU A 383 28.77 -6.09 2.16
N ASP A 384 29.38 -5.88 0.98
CA ASP A 384 29.66 -6.93 0.01
C ASP A 384 30.51 -8.07 0.60
N GLU A 385 29.95 -9.27 0.55
CA GLU A 385 30.58 -10.49 1.08
C GLU A 385 31.47 -11.22 0.06
N GLY A 386 31.81 -10.55 -1.06
CA GLY A 386 32.70 -11.05 -2.10
C GLY A 386 32.02 -11.38 -3.42
N LEU A 387 30.81 -10.87 -3.63
CA LEU A 387 30.08 -10.99 -4.90
C LEU A 387 30.53 -9.91 -5.89
N GLY A 388 30.88 -8.71 -5.38
CA GLY A 388 31.38 -7.60 -6.17
C GLY A 388 32.81 -7.79 -6.63
N ALA A 389 33.08 -7.52 -7.91
CA ALA A 389 34.44 -7.44 -8.45
C ALA A 389 35.22 -6.24 -7.90
N TRP A 390 34.51 -5.17 -7.51
CA TRP A 390 35.06 -3.94 -6.95
C TRP A 390 34.58 -3.79 -5.50
N ARG A 391 35.51 -3.61 -4.57
CA ARG A 391 35.22 -3.50 -3.13
C ARG A 391 35.59 -2.12 -2.63
N MET A 392 34.87 -1.63 -1.62
CA MET A 392 35.26 -0.41 -0.92
C MET A 392 36.65 -0.62 -0.24
N PRO A 393 37.60 0.32 -0.36
CA PRO A 393 38.86 0.25 0.35
C PRO A 393 38.68 0.46 1.86
N ASP A 394 39.63 0.00 2.66
CA ASP A 394 39.74 0.28 4.10
C ASP A 394 38.52 -0.03 4.98
N ARG A 395 37.70 -1.02 4.59
CA ARG A 395 36.50 -1.44 5.35
C ARG A 395 36.74 -1.82 6.81
N TRP A 396 37.97 -2.24 7.13
CA TRP A 396 38.40 -2.57 8.49
C TRP A 396 38.39 -1.35 9.43
N SER A 397 38.47 -0.12 8.90
CA SER A 397 38.42 1.12 9.68
C SER A 397 37.00 1.54 10.12
N GLY A 398 35.98 0.84 9.62
CA GLY A 398 34.57 1.11 9.85
C GLY A 398 33.91 1.93 8.74
N PHE A 399 32.58 1.83 8.62
CA PHE A 399 31.83 2.41 7.51
C PHE A 399 32.07 3.91 7.28
N TYR A 400 31.93 4.72 8.34
CA TYR A 400 32.10 6.16 8.25
C TYR A 400 33.54 6.56 7.87
N ALA A 401 34.54 5.91 8.46
CA ALA A 401 35.94 6.18 8.17
C ALA A 401 36.33 5.78 6.74
N ALA A 402 35.90 4.59 6.30
CA ALA A 402 36.13 4.10 4.94
C ALA A 402 35.46 4.97 3.87
N TRP A 403 34.22 5.41 4.14
CA TRP A 403 33.53 6.37 3.27
C TRP A 403 34.27 7.71 3.25
N ARG A 404 34.60 8.30 4.40
CA ARG A 404 35.28 9.61 4.47
C ARG A 404 36.62 9.62 3.73
N ALA A 405 37.38 8.52 3.80
CA ALA A 405 38.64 8.36 3.09
C ALA A 405 38.48 8.33 1.56
N SER A 406 37.38 7.78 1.05
CA SER A 406 37.12 7.64 -0.39
C SER A 406 36.24 8.75 -0.98
N ALA A 407 35.40 9.39 -0.17
CA ALA A 407 34.42 10.39 -0.59
C ALA A 407 35.07 11.65 -1.18
N ALA A 408 36.29 12.01 -0.76
CA ALA A 408 37.00 13.20 -1.24
C ALA A 408 37.26 13.20 -2.75
N ASP A 409 37.24 12.02 -3.37
CA ASP A 409 37.47 11.82 -4.81
C ASP A 409 36.17 11.49 -5.59
N ASP A 410 35.01 11.49 -4.92
CA ASP A 410 33.70 11.31 -5.56
C ASP A 410 33.29 12.58 -6.33
N ILE A 411 32.95 12.40 -7.62
CA ILE A 411 32.47 13.48 -8.50
C ILE A 411 30.95 13.66 -8.46
N GLY A 412 30.20 12.66 -7.98
CA GLY A 412 28.73 12.66 -7.99
C GLY A 412 28.10 13.90 -7.36
N PRO A 413 28.49 14.29 -6.13
CA PRO A 413 27.92 15.47 -5.45
C PRO A 413 28.15 16.78 -6.21
N ARG A 414 29.27 16.89 -6.93
CA ARG A 414 29.55 18.06 -7.77
C ARG A 414 28.60 18.14 -8.96
N LEU A 415 28.23 17.01 -9.55
CA LEU A 415 27.22 16.94 -10.62
C LEU A 415 25.81 17.27 -10.11
N ALA A 416 25.52 16.99 -8.84
CA ALA A 416 24.26 17.38 -8.19
C ALA A 416 24.20 18.87 -7.79
N GLY A 417 25.29 19.63 -7.96
CA GLY A 417 25.37 21.06 -7.66
C GLY A 417 26.01 21.42 -6.32
N VAL A 418 26.55 20.44 -5.58
CA VAL A 418 27.26 20.69 -4.31
C VAL A 418 28.62 21.33 -4.59
N ARG A 419 28.81 22.56 -4.08
CA ARG A 419 30.07 23.32 -4.21
C ARG A 419 30.99 23.02 -3.03
N GLY A 420 32.30 23.04 -3.25
CA GLY A 420 33.28 22.88 -2.17
C GLY A 420 33.37 21.48 -1.56
N TRP A 421 32.87 20.43 -2.24
CA TRP A 421 32.80 19.05 -1.75
C TRP A 421 34.04 18.55 -1.00
N ARG A 422 35.25 18.74 -1.54
CA ARG A 422 36.49 18.29 -0.91
C ARG A 422 36.76 19.01 0.42
N ALA A 423 36.40 20.29 0.51
CA ALA A 423 36.54 21.08 1.74
C ALA A 423 35.53 20.63 2.80
N GLU A 424 34.29 20.35 2.39
CA GLU A 424 33.23 19.79 3.26
C GLU A 424 33.68 18.45 3.86
N ILE A 425 34.18 17.51 3.03
CA ILE A 425 34.71 16.21 3.50
C ILE A 425 35.91 16.38 4.44
N SER A 426 36.79 17.35 4.17
CA SER A 426 37.98 17.59 5.01
C SER A 426 37.63 18.21 6.37
N GLY A 427 36.50 18.94 6.46
CA GLY A 427 36.02 19.56 7.69
C GLY A 427 35.25 18.63 8.62
N LEU A 428 34.91 17.42 8.15
CA LEU A 428 34.13 16.47 8.93
C LEU A 428 34.89 15.95 10.18
N PRO A 429 34.21 15.82 11.33
CA PRO A 429 34.78 15.19 12.51
C PRO A 429 35.23 13.75 12.28
N TRP A 430 36.17 13.28 13.10
CA TRP A 430 36.64 11.87 13.05
C TRP A 430 35.64 10.89 13.65
N SER A 431 34.89 11.32 14.67
CA SER A 431 33.86 10.53 15.32
C SER A 431 32.52 10.66 14.57
N PRO A 432 31.81 9.55 14.28
CA PRO A 432 30.47 9.61 13.70
C PRO A 432 29.47 10.40 14.55
N SER A 433 29.52 10.27 15.88
CA SER A 433 28.61 11.00 16.78
C SER A 433 28.82 12.51 16.72
N ASP A 434 30.08 12.95 16.65
CA ASP A 434 30.41 14.38 16.50
C ASP A 434 29.92 14.90 15.15
N ALA A 435 30.04 14.08 14.09
CA ALA A 435 29.53 14.41 12.77
C ALA A 435 28.00 14.55 12.79
N ILE A 436 27.26 13.61 13.40
CA ILE A 436 25.80 13.71 13.53
C ILE A 436 25.41 15.02 14.23
N ILE A 437 26.02 15.34 15.38
CA ILE A 437 25.72 16.56 16.13
C ILE A 437 26.01 17.79 15.27
N ALA A 438 27.15 17.83 14.58
CA ALA A 438 27.51 18.93 13.70
C ALA A 438 26.53 19.10 12.52
N GLU A 439 26.11 18.02 11.87
CA GLU A 439 25.15 18.09 10.77
C GLU A 439 23.75 18.50 11.25
N LEU A 440 23.29 18.03 12.42
CA LEU A 440 22.02 18.46 13.03
C LEU A 440 22.05 19.95 13.42
N ASP A 441 23.19 20.43 13.94
CA ASP A 441 23.39 21.85 14.24
C ASP A 441 23.35 22.71 12.95
N LEU A 442 23.99 22.25 11.87
CA LEU A 442 23.97 22.93 10.56
C LEU A 442 22.58 22.90 9.89
N LEU A 443 21.82 21.83 10.08
CA LEU A 443 20.41 21.73 9.67
C LEU A 443 19.47 22.51 10.60
N GLY A 444 19.94 22.96 11.76
CA GLY A 444 19.19 23.73 12.73
C GLY A 444 18.11 22.92 13.46
N VAL A 445 18.32 21.62 13.66
CA VAL A 445 17.38 20.73 14.35
C VAL A 445 17.52 20.89 15.88
N PRO A 446 16.47 21.30 16.60
CA PRO A 446 16.52 21.42 18.06
C PRO A 446 16.81 20.07 18.73
N GLU A 447 17.54 20.07 19.85
CA GLU A 447 17.91 18.84 20.57
C GLU A 447 16.70 18.00 21.02
N ALA A 448 15.59 18.67 21.35
CA ALA A 448 14.34 18.01 21.71
C ALA A 448 13.71 17.21 20.55
N ASP A 449 14.05 17.56 19.30
CA ASP A 449 13.47 16.99 18.09
C ASP A 449 14.41 15.95 17.43
N TRP A 450 15.61 15.72 17.99
CA TRP A 450 16.59 14.79 17.43
C TRP A 450 16.02 13.38 17.23
N GLY A 451 15.27 12.85 18.21
CA GLY A 451 14.66 11.53 18.11
C GLY A 451 13.75 11.39 16.89
N ALA A 452 12.83 12.33 16.70
CA ALA A 452 11.90 12.33 15.59
C ALA A 452 12.63 12.47 14.24
N TYR A 453 13.60 13.39 14.16
CA TYR A 453 14.37 13.62 12.94
C TYR A 453 15.20 12.38 12.53
N LEU A 454 15.97 11.81 13.47
CA LEU A 454 16.81 10.64 13.22
C LEU A 454 15.96 9.40 12.92
N GLY A 455 14.79 9.27 13.56
CA GLY A 455 13.82 8.23 13.24
C GLY A 455 13.39 8.27 11.78
N ARG A 456 13.03 9.45 11.27
CA ARG A 456 12.66 9.63 9.84
C ARG A 456 13.81 9.32 8.90
N GLU A 457 15.04 9.72 9.23
CA GLU A 457 16.21 9.41 8.42
C GLU A 457 16.51 7.90 8.36
N LEU A 458 16.32 7.16 9.46
CA LEU A 458 16.44 5.69 9.47
C LEU A 458 15.32 5.01 8.66
N GLN A 459 14.09 5.51 8.77
CA GLN A 459 12.93 4.99 8.03
C GLN A 459 13.03 5.18 6.51
N ALA A 460 13.86 6.11 6.03
CA ALA A 460 14.03 6.31 4.60
C ALA A 460 14.74 5.14 3.90
N LEU A 461 15.51 4.32 4.62
CA LEU A 461 16.14 3.08 4.14
C LEU A 461 16.04 1.97 5.21
N PRO A 462 14.82 1.51 5.55
CA PRO A 462 14.57 0.74 6.77
C PRO A 462 15.24 -0.64 6.72
N GLY A 463 15.35 -1.25 5.54
CA GLY A 463 16.05 -2.53 5.35
C GLY A 463 17.56 -2.42 5.61
N TRP A 464 18.21 -1.36 5.12
CA TRP A 464 19.64 -1.14 5.37
C TRP A 464 19.90 -0.75 6.82
N ALA A 465 19.08 0.13 7.38
CA ALA A 465 19.16 0.51 8.79
C ALA A 465 19.01 -0.70 9.71
N ALA A 466 18.01 -1.56 9.48
CA ALA A 466 17.82 -2.80 10.25
C ALA A 466 19.01 -3.76 10.14
N LEU A 467 19.53 -3.99 8.92
CA LEU A 467 20.71 -4.84 8.71
C LEU A 467 21.93 -4.32 9.48
N ILE A 468 22.15 -3.01 9.46
CA ILE A 468 23.26 -2.36 10.18
C ILE A 468 23.06 -2.49 11.69
N SER A 469 21.85 -2.23 12.20
CA SER A 469 21.52 -2.41 13.61
C SER A 469 21.70 -3.86 14.07
N TRP A 470 21.31 -4.84 13.24
CA TRP A 470 21.51 -6.26 13.49
C TRP A 470 22.99 -6.62 13.62
N ARG A 471 23.83 -6.09 12.70
CA ARG A 471 25.28 -6.29 12.70
C ARG A 471 25.92 -5.66 13.93
N GLU A 472 25.53 -4.44 14.29
CA GLU A 472 26.02 -3.72 15.46
C GLU A 472 25.74 -4.50 16.76
N ALA A 473 24.55 -5.10 16.88
CA ALA A 473 24.17 -5.90 18.05
C ALA A 473 24.89 -7.25 18.15
N ARG A 474 25.69 -7.65 17.15
CA ARG A 474 26.40 -8.95 17.08
C ARG A 474 27.89 -8.73 16.78
N PRO A 475 28.67 -8.20 17.75
CA PRO A 475 30.09 -7.93 17.55
C PRO A 475 30.91 -9.19 17.24
N ALA A 476 30.46 -10.37 17.70
CA ALA A 476 31.08 -11.66 17.40
C ALA A 476 30.80 -12.18 15.98
N TYR A 477 29.88 -11.57 15.22
CA TYR A 477 29.65 -11.96 13.83
C TYR A 477 30.94 -11.74 13.01
N PRO A 478 31.49 -12.75 12.31
CA PRO A 478 32.84 -12.67 11.71
C PRO A 478 33.04 -11.45 10.80
N ARG A 479 32.03 -11.08 10.01
CA ARG A 479 32.09 -9.89 9.15
C ARG A 479 32.03 -8.60 9.95
N GLN A 480 31.32 -8.57 11.07
CA GLN A 480 31.28 -7.41 11.97
C GLN A 480 32.62 -7.19 12.66
N ALA A 481 33.23 -8.27 13.17
CA ALA A 481 34.56 -8.22 13.75
C ALA A 481 35.61 -7.74 12.74
N ALA A 482 35.52 -8.19 11.48
CA ALA A 482 36.47 -7.80 10.43
C ALA A 482 36.21 -6.41 9.82
N GLN A 483 34.95 -5.98 9.73
CA GLN A 483 34.52 -4.79 8.97
C GLN A 483 33.37 -4.09 9.73
N PRO A 484 33.66 -3.34 10.79
CA PRO A 484 32.62 -2.83 11.68
C PRO A 484 31.70 -1.80 10.99
N ILE A 485 30.40 -1.91 11.24
CA ILE A 485 29.39 -0.91 10.83
C ILE A 485 28.40 -0.72 11.97
N ASP A 486 27.97 0.52 12.18
CA ASP A 486 27.02 0.91 13.21
C ASP A 486 26.03 1.96 12.67
N ILE A 487 24.94 2.15 13.41
CA ILE A 487 23.89 3.11 13.05
C ILE A 487 24.41 4.55 13.05
N ALA A 488 25.32 4.88 13.97
CA ALA A 488 25.90 6.22 14.07
C ALA A 488 26.70 6.56 12.80
N GLY A 489 27.55 5.65 12.32
CA GLY A 489 28.29 5.80 11.07
C GLY A 489 27.39 5.93 9.86
N PHE A 490 26.31 5.14 9.80
CA PHE A 490 25.32 5.23 8.72
C PHE A 490 24.60 6.59 8.69
N LEU A 491 24.11 7.05 9.84
CA LEU A 491 23.41 8.33 9.96
C LEU A 491 24.32 9.53 9.71
N ALA A 492 25.57 9.49 10.17
CA ALA A 492 26.54 10.56 9.93
C ALA A 492 26.73 10.81 8.42
N VAL A 493 26.89 9.74 7.63
CA VAL A 493 27.01 9.84 6.16
C VAL A 493 25.72 10.38 5.56
N ARG A 494 24.57 9.85 5.98
CA ARG A 494 23.27 10.22 5.44
C ARG A 494 22.92 11.69 5.68
N LEU A 495 23.02 12.15 6.92
CA LEU A 495 22.79 13.55 7.31
C LEU A 495 23.73 14.50 6.58
N PHE A 496 24.99 14.11 6.38
CA PHE A 496 25.94 14.92 5.62
C PHE A 496 25.51 15.12 4.16
N TYR A 497 25.03 14.06 3.48
CA TYR A 497 24.50 14.18 2.11
C TYR A 497 23.22 15.01 2.07
N GLU A 498 22.29 14.79 3.00
CA GLU A 498 21.09 15.63 3.14
C GLU A 498 21.48 17.10 3.28
N ARG A 499 22.32 17.42 4.26
CA ARG A 499 22.75 18.80 4.54
C ARG A 499 23.50 19.43 3.36
N CYS A 500 24.33 18.68 2.63
CA CYS A 500 24.95 19.16 1.39
C CYS A 500 23.91 19.57 0.33
N LEU A 501 22.94 18.70 0.08
CA LEU A 501 21.95 18.87 -0.99
C LEU A 501 20.95 19.96 -0.65
N VAL A 502 20.45 19.97 0.59
CA VAL A 502 19.59 21.04 1.13
C VAL A 502 20.34 22.36 1.06
N ALA A 503 21.61 22.44 1.49
CA ALA A 503 22.40 23.66 1.39
C ALA A 503 22.63 24.13 -0.05
N ALA A 504 22.85 23.21 -0.99
CA ALA A 504 22.97 23.56 -2.40
C ALA A 504 21.66 24.17 -2.94
N ARG A 505 20.52 23.53 -2.67
CA ARG A 505 19.21 23.99 -3.14
C ARG A 505 18.71 25.25 -2.46
N CYS A 506 18.89 25.38 -1.15
CA CYS A 506 18.58 26.59 -0.41
C CYS A 506 19.36 27.80 -0.94
N ARG A 507 20.64 27.60 -1.24
CA ARG A 507 21.51 28.64 -1.79
C ARG A 507 21.18 29.01 -3.23
N ASP A 508 20.98 28.02 -4.09
CA ASP A 508 20.76 28.26 -5.52
C ASP A 508 19.34 28.80 -5.80
N THR A 509 18.33 28.39 -5.01
CA THR A 509 16.94 28.81 -5.20
C THR A 509 16.61 30.10 -4.44
N TRP A 510 16.87 30.14 -3.13
CA TRP A 510 16.44 31.26 -2.26
C TRP A 510 17.60 32.09 -1.73
N GLY A 511 18.84 31.60 -1.79
CA GLY A 511 20.00 32.28 -1.21
C GLY A 511 20.03 32.25 0.32
N ILE A 512 19.34 31.29 0.94
CA ILE A 512 19.25 31.14 2.40
C ILE A 512 20.14 30.02 2.92
N ASP A 513 20.38 30.04 4.23
CA ASP A 513 21.02 28.96 4.97
C ASP A 513 20.10 27.72 5.06
N PRO A 514 20.63 26.48 5.04
CA PRO A 514 19.83 25.25 5.11
C PRO A 514 19.11 25.03 6.44
N SER A 515 19.36 25.84 7.48
CA SER A 515 18.77 25.62 8.79
C SER A 515 17.25 25.78 8.82
N ILE A 516 16.59 24.98 9.67
CA ILE A 516 15.13 25.07 9.92
C ILE A 516 14.71 26.50 10.23
N ARG A 517 15.49 27.21 11.06
CA ARG A 517 15.22 28.61 11.41
C ARG A 517 15.23 29.53 10.19
N ALA A 518 16.23 29.40 9.30
CA ALA A 518 16.32 30.23 8.11
C ALA A 518 15.19 29.94 7.11
N ILE A 519 14.87 28.66 6.91
CA ILE A 519 13.76 28.23 6.06
C ILE A 519 12.42 28.77 6.59
N ARG A 520 12.15 28.61 7.88
CA ARG A 520 10.93 29.13 8.53
C ARG A 520 10.83 30.65 8.41
N ALA A 521 11.90 31.37 8.69
CA ALA A 521 11.93 32.84 8.58
C ALA A 521 11.66 33.30 7.15
N TYR A 522 12.28 32.66 6.16
CA TYR A 522 12.10 33.00 4.75
C TYR A 522 10.64 32.82 4.30
N PHE A 523 10.04 31.65 4.53
CA PHE A 523 8.69 31.39 4.06
C PHE A 523 7.60 32.09 4.90
N ALA A 524 7.88 32.45 6.16
CA ALA A 524 7.01 33.34 6.91
C ALA A 524 6.85 34.71 6.23
N GLU A 525 7.92 35.21 5.59
CA GLU A 525 7.93 36.47 4.83
C GLU A 525 7.45 36.30 3.37
N HIS A 526 7.63 35.12 2.78
CA HIS A 526 7.34 34.81 1.37
C HIS A 526 6.20 33.77 1.21
N GLN A 527 5.06 34.04 1.86
CA GLN A 527 3.91 33.11 1.87
C GLN A 527 3.34 32.82 0.48
N ALA A 528 3.30 33.83 -0.39
CA ALA A 528 2.80 33.69 -1.76
C ALA A 528 3.66 32.72 -2.59
N GLU A 529 4.98 32.78 -2.43
CA GLU A 529 5.90 31.84 -3.08
C GLU A 529 5.70 30.41 -2.57
N HIS A 530 5.61 30.22 -1.25
CA HIS A 530 5.34 28.90 -0.65
C HIS A 530 4.05 28.29 -1.21
N ARG A 531 2.95 29.05 -1.19
CA ARG A 531 1.63 28.61 -1.66
C ARG A 531 1.66 28.24 -3.14
N LEU A 532 2.27 29.06 -3.99
CA LEU A 532 2.31 28.80 -5.43
C LEU A 532 3.17 27.57 -5.77
N ARG A 533 4.32 27.40 -5.10
CA ARG A 533 5.16 26.20 -5.24
C ARG A 533 4.43 24.95 -4.79
N ARG A 534 3.74 24.98 -3.64
CA ARG A 534 2.92 23.84 -3.19
C ARG A 534 1.79 23.50 -4.16
N ALA A 535 1.06 24.51 -4.63
CA ALA A 535 -0.01 24.31 -5.61
C ALA A 535 0.51 23.73 -6.93
N LEU A 536 1.69 24.17 -7.37
CA LEU A 536 2.35 23.63 -8.56
C LEU A 536 2.67 22.13 -8.42
N GLN A 537 3.19 21.70 -7.27
CA GLN A 537 3.54 20.29 -7.04
C GLN A 537 2.33 19.39 -6.76
N ARG A 538 1.26 19.91 -6.13
CA ARG A 538 -0.01 19.19 -5.94
C ARG A 538 -0.76 18.93 -7.25
N GLY A 539 -0.48 19.74 -8.28
CA GLY A 539 -1.20 19.69 -9.56
C GLY A 539 -2.59 20.34 -9.47
N GLY A 540 -3.28 20.42 -10.62
CA GLY A 540 -4.63 21.03 -10.69
C GLY A 540 -4.66 22.55 -10.93
N LEU A 541 -3.50 23.17 -11.17
CA LEU A 541 -3.43 24.53 -11.71
C LEU A 541 -3.81 24.54 -13.21
N PRO A 542 -4.55 25.56 -13.70
CA PRO A 542 -4.75 25.76 -15.13
C PRO A 542 -3.41 25.83 -15.87
N ASP A 543 -3.30 25.24 -17.06
CA ASP A 543 -2.03 25.10 -17.80
C ASP A 543 -1.24 26.42 -17.92
N GLY A 544 -1.92 27.53 -18.20
CA GLY A 544 -1.29 28.86 -18.26
C GLY A 544 -0.67 29.30 -16.93
N LEU A 545 -1.40 29.13 -15.82
CA LEU A 545 -0.89 29.45 -14.47
C LEU A 545 0.21 28.48 -14.02
N ALA A 546 0.10 27.20 -14.38
CA ALA A 546 1.14 26.21 -14.10
C ALA A 546 2.44 26.55 -14.82
N ASP A 547 2.37 26.95 -16.09
CA ASP A 547 3.53 27.36 -16.87
C ASP A 547 4.15 28.67 -16.37
N ASP A 548 3.33 29.65 -15.99
CA ASP A 548 3.81 30.90 -15.38
C ASP A 548 4.46 30.66 -14.01
N ALA A 549 3.87 29.79 -13.17
CA ALA A 549 4.45 29.39 -11.91
C ALA A 549 5.79 28.65 -12.08
N ARG A 550 5.91 27.75 -13.08
CA ARG A 550 7.19 27.08 -13.41
C ARG A 550 8.24 28.09 -13.87
N ARG A 551 7.85 29.05 -14.71
CA ARG A 551 8.75 30.12 -15.20
C ARG A 551 9.28 30.97 -14.05
N LEU A 552 8.43 31.34 -13.10
CA LEU A 552 8.82 32.08 -11.89
C LEU A 552 9.70 31.24 -10.97
N ALA A 553 9.33 29.98 -10.72
CA ALA A 553 10.10 29.06 -9.88
C ALA A 553 11.52 28.79 -10.39
N GLY A 554 11.74 28.86 -11.71
CA GLY A 554 13.06 28.70 -12.34
C GLY A 554 13.97 29.94 -12.30
N ARG A 555 13.50 31.08 -11.78
CA ARG A 555 14.29 32.32 -11.67
C ARG A 555 14.63 32.62 -10.22
N ARG A 556 15.90 32.95 -9.96
CA ARG A 556 16.38 33.32 -8.62
C ARG A 556 16.09 34.78 -8.30
N GLY A 557 15.64 35.06 -7.08
CA GLY A 557 15.53 36.42 -6.53
C GLY A 557 14.43 37.28 -7.18
N MET A 558 13.32 36.65 -7.59
CA MET A 558 12.16 37.38 -8.11
C MET A 558 11.49 38.18 -6.97
N PRO A 559 11.00 39.40 -7.24
CA PRO A 559 10.34 40.19 -6.22
C PRO A 559 9.03 39.52 -5.78
N ASP A 560 8.76 39.57 -4.46
CA ASP A 560 7.56 38.96 -3.87
C ASP A 560 6.25 39.49 -4.48
N SER A 561 6.27 40.68 -5.09
CA SER A 561 5.12 41.23 -5.83
C SER A 561 4.71 40.41 -7.06
N GLU A 562 5.65 39.73 -7.73
CA GLU A 562 5.33 38.84 -8.85
C GLU A 562 4.70 37.52 -8.37
N TRP A 563 5.23 36.97 -7.27
CA TRP A 563 4.65 35.82 -6.58
C TRP A 563 3.25 36.12 -6.07
N ARG A 564 3.05 37.26 -5.41
CA ARG A 564 1.72 37.72 -4.97
C ARG A 564 0.75 37.91 -6.13
N ARG A 565 1.21 38.47 -7.26
CA ARG A 565 0.37 38.67 -8.44
C ARG A 565 -0.16 37.35 -8.99
N LEU A 566 0.69 36.32 -9.11
CA LEU A 566 0.23 34.99 -9.52
C LEU A 566 -0.57 34.28 -8.43
N ALA A 567 -0.19 34.45 -7.16
CA ALA A 567 -0.93 33.88 -6.04
C ALA A 567 -2.35 34.49 -5.92
N MET A 568 -2.56 35.74 -6.31
CA MET A 568 -3.88 36.37 -6.43
C MET A 568 -4.70 35.79 -7.60
N ALA A 569 -4.02 35.28 -8.63
CA ALA A 569 -4.66 34.59 -9.75
C ALA A 569 -4.90 33.10 -9.46
N LEU A 570 -4.35 32.57 -8.35
CA LEU A 570 -4.84 31.31 -7.82
C LEU A 570 -6.33 31.53 -7.50
N PRO A 571 -7.21 30.59 -7.88
CA PRO A 571 -8.59 30.67 -7.47
C PRO A 571 -8.59 30.85 -5.95
N PRO A 572 -9.15 31.95 -5.43
CA PRO A 572 -9.08 32.21 -4.01
C PRO A 572 -9.74 31.02 -3.30
N GLU A 573 -9.09 30.49 -2.28
CA GLU A 573 -9.76 29.63 -1.30
C GLU A 573 -10.69 30.50 -0.46
N VAL A 574 -11.68 31.11 -1.13
CA VAL A 574 -12.79 31.80 -0.47
C VAL A 574 -13.59 30.72 0.20
N ASP A 575 -13.83 30.90 1.49
CA ASP A 575 -14.88 30.21 2.23
C ASP A 575 -16.13 30.10 1.35
N GLY A 576 -16.40 28.89 0.84
CA GLY A 576 -17.59 28.56 0.05
C GLY A 576 -17.40 28.26 -1.45
N GLY A 577 -16.33 28.66 -2.14
CA GLY A 577 -16.21 28.47 -3.60
C GLY A 577 -15.94 27.01 -4.05
N PRO A 578 -14.97 26.29 -3.45
CA PRO A 578 -14.76 24.85 -3.68
C PRO A 578 -15.68 23.97 -2.82
N ARG A 579 -16.01 24.42 -1.60
CA ARG A 579 -16.85 23.67 -0.66
C ARG A 579 -18.26 23.47 -1.19
N VAL A 580 -18.93 24.52 -1.69
CA VAL A 580 -20.31 24.40 -2.18
C VAL A 580 -20.39 23.53 -3.45
N ARG A 581 -19.38 23.58 -4.32
CA ARG A 581 -19.26 22.68 -5.48
C ARG A 581 -19.00 21.23 -5.06
N ASN A 582 -18.14 21.02 -4.06
CA ASN A 582 -17.92 19.70 -3.47
C ASN A 582 -19.16 19.19 -2.74
N THR A 583 -19.92 20.05 -2.07
CA THR A 583 -21.21 19.72 -1.45
C THR A 583 -22.19 19.19 -2.50
N ALA A 584 -22.38 19.92 -3.61
CA ALA A 584 -23.23 19.46 -4.71
C ALA A 584 -22.74 18.13 -5.31
N TRP A 585 -21.43 18.00 -5.57
CA TRP A 585 -20.80 16.82 -6.15
C TRP A 585 -20.93 15.58 -5.27
N ARG A 586 -20.61 15.71 -3.99
CA ARG A 586 -20.70 14.62 -3.02
C ARG A 586 -22.15 14.23 -2.79
N LEU A 587 -23.06 15.20 -2.69
CA LEU A 587 -24.50 14.94 -2.57
C LEU A 587 -25.02 14.23 -3.82
N PHE A 588 -24.59 14.64 -5.01
CA PHE A 588 -24.96 14.02 -6.29
C PHE A 588 -24.54 12.54 -6.36
N HIS A 589 -23.31 12.22 -5.98
CA HIS A 589 -22.85 10.83 -5.95
C HIS A 589 -23.50 10.02 -4.83
N LEU A 590 -23.65 10.60 -3.63
CA LEU A 590 -24.32 9.94 -2.52
C LEU A 590 -25.79 9.64 -2.87
N ALA A 591 -26.49 10.59 -3.49
CA ALA A 591 -27.88 10.43 -3.92
C ALA A 591 -28.03 9.31 -4.96
N GLN A 592 -27.12 9.21 -5.93
CA GLN A 592 -27.10 8.09 -6.86
C GLN A 592 -26.98 6.74 -6.13
N LEU A 593 -26.01 6.62 -5.22
CA LEU A 593 -25.72 5.38 -4.49
C LEU A 593 -26.84 4.97 -3.52
N LEU A 594 -27.54 5.95 -2.94
CA LEU A 594 -28.73 5.74 -2.12
C LEU A 594 -30.01 5.48 -2.95
N GLY A 595 -29.95 5.69 -4.27
CA GLY A 595 -31.08 5.53 -5.19
C GLY A 595 -32.14 6.65 -5.10
N LEU A 596 -31.72 7.87 -4.76
CA LEU A 596 -32.57 9.06 -4.64
C LEU A 596 -32.71 9.77 -5.99
N THR A 597 -33.93 10.07 -6.41
CA THR A 597 -34.18 10.85 -7.64
C THR A 597 -34.04 12.35 -7.42
N ALA A 598 -34.08 13.14 -8.50
CA ALA A 598 -34.13 14.60 -8.40
C ALA A 598 -35.30 15.10 -7.54
N SER A 599 -36.47 14.47 -7.64
CA SER A 599 -37.64 14.79 -6.83
C SER A 599 -37.39 14.51 -5.34
N ASP A 600 -36.70 13.41 -5.03
CA ASP A 600 -36.34 13.05 -3.66
C ASP A 600 -35.37 14.06 -3.04
N VAL A 601 -34.33 14.46 -3.78
CA VAL A 601 -33.35 15.46 -3.32
C VAL A 601 -34.01 16.84 -3.13
N ARG A 602 -34.91 17.24 -4.02
CA ARG A 602 -35.72 18.46 -3.84
C ARG A 602 -36.70 18.33 -2.66
N GLY A 603 -37.09 17.12 -2.27
CA GLY A 603 -37.99 16.87 -1.13
C GLY A 603 -37.31 16.85 0.24
N LEU A 604 -35.96 16.81 0.28
CA LEU A 604 -35.20 16.83 1.54
C LEU A 604 -35.45 18.12 2.33
N GLY A 605 -35.52 18.03 3.65
CA GLY A 605 -35.53 19.20 4.54
C GLY A 605 -34.22 19.99 4.46
N ASP A 606 -34.22 21.25 4.87
CA ASP A 606 -33.06 22.14 4.67
C ASP A 606 -31.79 21.65 5.39
N ASP A 607 -31.94 20.96 6.53
CA ASP A 607 -30.82 20.39 7.31
C ASP A 607 -30.42 18.96 6.89
N GLU A 608 -31.26 18.26 6.12
CA GLU A 608 -31.03 16.83 5.77
C GLU A 608 -29.80 16.60 4.87
N PRO A 609 -29.56 17.38 3.79
CA PRO A 609 -28.34 17.25 2.99
C PRO A 609 -27.06 17.46 3.82
N ALA A 610 -27.07 18.42 4.74
CA ALA A 610 -25.94 18.70 5.61
C ALA A 610 -25.68 17.54 6.59
N ARG A 611 -26.74 16.91 7.13
CA ARG A 611 -26.62 15.71 7.98
C ARG A 611 -26.07 14.50 7.22
N LEU A 612 -26.51 14.28 5.98
CA LEU A 612 -25.99 13.21 5.12
C LEU A 612 -24.51 13.39 4.80
N LEU A 613 -24.10 14.59 4.41
CA LEU A 613 -22.70 14.90 4.12
C LEU A 613 -21.84 14.91 5.39
N GLY A 614 -22.37 15.41 6.51
CA GLY A 614 -21.69 15.34 7.81
C GLY A 614 -21.42 13.91 8.26
N ALA A 615 -22.29 12.96 7.92
CA ALA A 615 -22.03 11.54 8.17
C ALA A 615 -20.90 10.95 7.31
N LEU A 616 -20.71 11.46 6.08
CA LEU A 616 -19.53 11.15 5.26
C LEU A 616 -18.26 11.76 5.87
N ASP A 617 -18.31 13.02 6.29
CA ASP A 617 -17.16 13.72 6.88
C ASP A 617 -16.72 13.11 8.22
N ALA A 618 -17.67 12.62 9.01
CA ALA A 618 -17.40 11.91 10.26
C ALA A 618 -16.78 10.51 10.05
N PHE A 619 -16.65 10.04 8.80
CA PHE A 619 -16.09 8.74 8.48
C PHE A 619 -15.08 8.86 7.32
N PRO A 620 -13.89 9.44 7.61
CA PRO A 620 -12.88 9.69 6.60
C PRO A 620 -12.15 8.39 6.19
N PRO A 621 -11.45 8.38 5.03
CA PRO A 621 -10.78 7.19 4.50
C PRO A 621 -9.82 6.48 5.45
N GLU A 622 -9.20 7.22 6.37
CA GLU A 622 -8.29 6.70 7.40
C GLU A 622 -9.03 5.83 8.43
N ALA A 623 -10.30 6.11 8.69
CA ALA A 623 -11.13 5.35 9.63
C ALA A 623 -11.72 4.06 9.01
N HIS A 624 -11.55 3.84 7.71
CA HIS A 624 -12.12 2.68 7.01
C HIS A 624 -11.40 1.37 7.35
N GLY A 625 -10.07 1.41 7.51
CA GLY A 625 -9.21 0.24 7.67
C GLY A 625 -9.68 -0.73 8.78
N PRO A 626 -9.94 -0.24 10.01
CA PRO A 626 -10.43 -1.09 11.10
C PRO A 626 -11.78 -1.76 10.80
N ILE A 627 -12.70 -1.06 10.13
CA ILE A 627 -14.03 -1.61 9.79
C ILE A 627 -13.89 -2.69 8.72
N TRP A 628 -13.11 -2.41 7.67
CA TRP A 628 -12.84 -3.37 6.61
C TRP A 628 -12.15 -4.63 7.12
N LEU A 629 -11.13 -4.48 7.96
CA LEU A 629 -10.40 -5.61 8.53
C LEU A 629 -11.34 -6.49 9.36
N ARG A 630 -12.18 -5.90 10.22
CA ARG A 630 -13.16 -6.68 11.00
C ARG A 630 -14.16 -7.42 10.12
N ALA A 631 -14.66 -6.79 9.07
CA ALA A 631 -15.57 -7.44 8.13
C ALA A 631 -14.88 -8.62 7.41
N TYR A 632 -13.64 -8.43 6.95
CA TYR A 632 -12.82 -9.47 6.31
C TYR A 632 -12.53 -10.64 7.25
N GLU A 633 -12.06 -10.36 8.47
CA GLU A 633 -11.75 -11.38 9.47
C GLU A 633 -12.99 -12.14 9.92
N ARG A 634 -14.14 -11.46 10.01
CA ARG A 634 -15.42 -12.10 10.31
C ARG A 634 -15.77 -13.12 9.23
N HIS A 635 -15.77 -12.72 7.95
CA HIS A 635 -16.10 -13.61 6.85
C HIS A 635 -15.23 -14.88 6.88
N TYR A 636 -13.92 -14.68 6.97
CA TYR A 636 -12.94 -15.75 7.07
C TYR A 636 -13.18 -16.66 8.29
N ARG A 637 -13.51 -16.07 9.45
CA ARG A 637 -13.81 -16.82 10.67
C ARG A 637 -15.09 -17.64 10.53
N GLU A 638 -16.18 -17.06 10.01
CA GLU A 638 -17.45 -17.77 9.86
C GLU A 638 -17.33 -18.91 8.83
N GLU A 639 -16.56 -18.71 7.76
CA GLU A 639 -16.24 -19.78 6.80
C GLU A 639 -15.55 -20.97 7.49
N ILE A 640 -14.48 -20.70 8.25
CA ILE A 640 -13.72 -21.74 8.95
C ILE A 640 -14.55 -22.41 10.03
N LEU A 641 -15.24 -21.63 10.88
CA LEU A 641 -16.06 -22.19 11.95
C LEU A 641 -17.25 -22.97 11.39
N GLY A 642 -17.85 -22.49 10.30
CA GLY A 642 -18.87 -23.21 9.54
C GLY A 642 -18.34 -24.54 9.00
N ALA A 643 -17.15 -24.54 8.40
CA ALA A 643 -16.51 -25.74 7.89
C ALA A 643 -16.16 -26.74 9.02
N ILE A 644 -15.59 -26.27 10.14
CA ILE A 644 -15.29 -27.10 11.31
C ILE A 644 -16.58 -27.67 11.89
N ALA A 645 -17.62 -26.86 12.05
CA ALA A 645 -18.91 -27.31 12.57
C ALA A 645 -19.56 -28.35 11.65
N ALA A 646 -19.53 -28.14 10.33
CA ALA A 646 -20.06 -29.06 9.34
C ALA A 646 -19.28 -30.39 9.27
N ASN A 647 -18.01 -30.38 9.67
CA ASN A 647 -17.14 -31.56 9.68
C ASN A 647 -16.91 -32.17 11.07
N ARG A 648 -17.52 -31.61 12.12
CA ARG A 648 -17.49 -32.15 13.48
C ARG A 648 -18.11 -33.56 13.47
N ALA A 649 -17.30 -34.58 13.73
CA ALA A 649 -17.63 -36.01 13.63
C ALA A 649 -17.66 -36.63 12.21
N ARG A 650 -17.17 -35.94 11.17
CA ARG A 650 -16.98 -36.52 9.81
C ARG A 650 -15.58 -37.08 9.56
N GLY A 651 -14.72 -37.12 10.57
CA GLY A 651 -13.36 -37.64 10.46
C GLY A 651 -13.35 -39.16 10.28
N ARG A 652 -12.91 -39.65 9.11
CA ARG A 652 -12.74 -41.09 8.82
C ARG A 652 -11.94 -41.84 9.90
N TRP A 653 -11.06 -41.12 10.59
CA TRP A 653 -10.12 -41.63 11.59
C TRP A 653 -10.71 -41.71 13.02
N LEU A 654 -11.74 -40.93 13.34
CA LEU A 654 -12.31 -40.89 14.71
C LEU A 654 -13.05 -42.18 15.09
N ALA A 655 -13.53 -42.93 14.10
CA ALA A 655 -14.32 -44.15 14.27
C ALA A 655 -13.57 -45.42 13.85
N ARG A 656 -12.23 -45.34 13.69
CA ARG A 656 -11.44 -46.43 13.12
C ARG A 656 -10.98 -47.40 14.21
N ASP A 657 -11.57 -48.60 14.23
CA ASP A 657 -11.22 -49.67 15.19
C ASP A 657 -10.02 -50.54 14.73
N ARG A 658 -9.52 -50.32 13.51
CA ARG A 658 -8.48 -51.16 12.89
C ARG A 658 -7.22 -50.36 12.56
N ARG A 659 -6.07 -50.99 12.79
CA ARG A 659 -4.75 -50.46 12.41
C ARG A 659 -4.71 -50.10 10.91
N PRO A 660 -4.28 -48.89 10.51
CA PRO A 660 -4.11 -48.49 9.11
C PRO A 660 -3.00 -49.25 8.40
N SER A 661 -3.05 -49.27 7.07
CA SER A 661 -2.06 -49.96 6.22
C SER A 661 -0.69 -49.28 6.30
N ALA A 662 -0.68 -47.94 6.30
CA ALA A 662 0.47 -47.08 6.54
C ALA A 662 0.04 -45.77 7.20
N GLN A 663 0.96 -45.15 7.93
CA GLN A 663 0.82 -43.80 8.46
C GLN A 663 1.95 -42.94 7.91
N VAL A 664 1.63 -41.75 7.38
CA VAL A 664 2.62 -40.90 6.72
C VAL A 664 2.59 -39.49 7.31
N PHE A 665 3.72 -39.08 7.86
CA PHE A 665 3.99 -37.75 8.34
C PHE A 665 4.60 -36.92 7.22
N PHE A 666 3.98 -35.77 7.02
CA PHE A 666 4.37 -34.72 6.10
C PHE A 666 4.64 -33.46 6.92
N CYS A 667 5.33 -32.49 6.34
CA CYS A 667 5.37 -31.16 6.89
C CYS A 667 3.95 -30.57 6.93
N ILE A 668 3.68 -29.71 7.91
CA ILE A 668 2.44 -28.92 8.00
C ILE A 668 2.37 -27.81 6.94
N ASP A 669 3.32 -27.80 6.01
CA ASP A 669 3.33 -26.89 4.87
C ASP A 669 2.13 -27.16 3.95
N GLU A 670 1.40 -26.10 3.59
CA GLU A 670 0.20 -26.17 2.74
C GLU A 670 0.47 -26.88 1.39
N ARG A 671 1.72 -26.82 0.89
CA ARG A 671 2.10 -27.49 -0.35
C ARG A 671 2.01 -29.01 -0.26
N GLU A 672 2.13 -29.56 0.94
CA GLU A 672 2.02 -31.00 1.19
C GLU A 672 0.57 -31.43 1.46
N GLU A 673 -0.33 -30.51 1.78
CA GLU A 673 -1.74 -30.80 2.06
C GLU A 673 -2.43 -31.45 0.84
N ALA A 674 -2.18 -30.95 -0.37
CA ALA A 674 -2.73 -31.54 -1.58
C ALA A 674 -2.28 -32.99 -1.79
N ILE A 675 -1.00 -33.29 -1.51
CA ILE A 675 -0.43 -34.65 -1.62
C ILE A 675 -1.07 -35.57 -0.57
N ARG A 676 -1.20 -35.08 0.67
CA ARG A 676 -1.83 -35.79 1.78
C ARG A 676 -3.26 -36.19 1.44
N ARG A 677 -4.08 -35.23 0.99
CA ARG A 677 -5.48 -35.48 0.62
C ARG A 677 -5.62 -36.42 -0.57
N HIS A 678 -4.74 -36.30 -1.56
CA HIS A 678 -4.74 -37.20 -2.71
C HIS A 678 -4.38 -38.65 -2.30
N LEU A 679 -3.42 -38.85 -1.40
CA LEU A 679 -3.07 -40.17 -0.86
C LEU A 679 -4.25 -40.80 -0.10
N GLU A 680 -4.90 -40.04 0.78
CA GLU A 680 -6.08 -40.49 1.55
C GLU A 680 -7.33 -40.73 0.68
N GLU A 681 -7.39 -40.12 -0.51
CA GLU A 681 -8.44 -40.34 -1.49
C GLU A 681 -8.21 -41.63 -2.29
N ILE A 682 -6.96 -41.88 -2.72
CA ILE A 682 -6.59 -43.10 -3.46
C ILE A 682 -6.70 -44.35 -2.59
N ASP A 683 -6.19 -44.28 -1.34
CA ASP A 683 -6.23 -45.39 -0.40
C ASP A 683 -6.75 -44.92 0.98
N PRO A 684 -8.04 -45.15 1.28
CA PRO A 684 -8.64 -44.82 2.56
C PRO A 684 -8.04 -45.56 3.77
N GLU A 685 -7.17 -46.55 3.56
CA GLU A 685 -6.46 -47.25 4.62
C GLU A 685 -5.15 -46.58 5.03
N ILE A 686 -4.70 -45.55 4.29
CA ILE A 686 -3.54 -44.72 4.61
C ILE A 686 -3.97 -43.47 5.38
N GLU A 687 -3.35 -43.25 6.53
CA GLU A 687 -3.58 -42.06 7.35
C GLU A 687 -2.40 -41.09 7.23
N THR A 688 -2.68 -39.79 7.06
CA THR A 688 -1.63 -38.78 6.95
C THR A 688 -1.67 -37.75 8.07
N PHE A 689 -0.49 -37.33 8.52
CA PHE A 689 -0.31 -36.34 9.59
C PHE A 689 0.53 -35.18 9.09
N GLY A 690 0.24 -33.97 9.59
CA GLY A 690 1.08 -32.79 9.40
C GLY A 690 1.84 -32.47 10.69
N ALA A 691 3.15 -32.27 10.60
CA ALA A 691 4.00 -31.83 11.69
C ALA A 691 4.98 -30.75 11.21
N ALA A 692 5.57 -29.97 12.11
CA ALA A 692 6.65 -29.06 11.71
C ALA A 692 7.81 -29.88 11.10
N GLY A 693 8.32 -29.49 9.93
CA GLY A 693 9.27 -30.30 9.13
C GLY A 693 10.65 -30.58 9.74
N PHE A 694 10.99 -30.01 10.91
CA PHE A 694 12.13 -30.43 11.72
C PHE A 694 11.80 -31.59 12.69
N TYR A 695 10.54 -32.03 12.72
CA TYR A 695 10.01 -33.18 13.46
C TYR A 695 10.37 -33.23 14.94
N GLY A 696 10.49 -32.06 15.59
CA GLY A 696 10.86 -31.97 17.01
C GLY A 696 12.34 -32.24 17.32
N ILE A 697 13.19 -32.34 16.29
CA ILE A 697 14.63 -32.62 16.39
C ILE A 697 15.43 -31.38 15.99
N PRO A 698 15.58 -30.37 16.87
CA PRO A 698 16.52 -29.28 16.63
C PRO A 698 17.94 -29.81 16.78
N MET A 699 18.72 -29.72 15.70
CA MET A 699 20.09 -30.23 15.66
C MET A 699 20.99 -29.35 14.81
N GLN A 700 22.26 -29.30 15.16
CA GLN A 700 23.34 -28.87 14.28
C GLN A 700 23.74 -30.06 13.42
N TYR A 701 23.49 -29.98 12.13
CA TYR A 701 23.71 -31.06 11.18
C TYR A 701 24.98 -30.84 10.37
N ALA A 702 25.78 -31.89 10.20
CA ALA A 702 26.81 -31.94 9.17
C ALA A 702 26.60 -33.19 8.30
N GLY A 703 26.34 -32.96 7.02
CA GLY A 703 26.36 -33.98 5.99
C GLY A 703 27.76 -34.54 5.76
N LEU A 704 27.86 -35.58 4.94
CA LEU A 704 29.10 -36.33 4.76
C LEU A 704 30.28 -35.50 4.21
N ASP A 705 29.98 -34.48 3.42
CA ASP A 705 30.94 -33.60 2.74
C ASP A 705 30.80 -32.14 3.18
N ASP A 706 30.01 -31.85 4.23
CA ASP A 706 29.81 -30.49 4.72
C ASP A 706 31.04 -29.99 5.47
N HIS A 707 31.37 -28.71 5.26
CA HIS A 707 32.50 -28.03 5.90
C HIS A 707 32.11 -27.19 7.12
N GLU A 708 30.81 -27.05 7.39
CA GLU A 708 30.27 -26.26 8.49
C GLU A 708 29.05 -26.96 9.09
N LEU A 709 28.79 -26.70 10.37
CA LEU A 709 27.60 -27.18 11.06
C LEU A 709 26.40 -26.31 10.69
N THR A 710 25.35 -26.98 10.21
CA THR A 710 24.14 -26.32 9.74
C THR A 710 23.00 -26.52 10.73
N PRO A 711 22.45 -25.47 11.34
CA PRO A 711 21.27 -25.61 12.21
C PRO A 711 20.05 -26.01 11.36
N LEU A 712 19.42 -27.14 11.68
CA LEU A 712 18.20 -27.64 11.04
C LEU A 712 17.00 -27.51 11.99
N CYS A 713 16.61 -26.26 12.25
CA CYS A 713 15.49 -25.88 13.10
C CYS A 713 15.02 -24.45 12.78
N PRO A 714 13.85 -24.02 13.28
CA PRO A 714 13.41 -22.65 13.14
C PRO A 714 14.42 -21.68 13.79
N PRO A 715 14.63 -20.47 13.26
CA PRO A 715 15.62 -19.51 13.79
C PRO A 715 15.38 -19.05 15.24
N VAL A 716 14.19 -19.27 15.77
CA VAL A 716 13.84 -19.00 17.18
C VAL A 716 14.31 -20.09 18.15
N ILE A 717 14.80 -21.23 17.64
CA ILE A 717 15.33 -22.34 18.42
C ILE A 717 16.84 -22.42 18.20
N THR A 718 17.62 -22.34 19.30
CA THR A 718 19.05 -22.61 19.26
C THR A 718 19.28 -24.12 19.44
N PRO A 719 19.80 -24.84 18.44
CA PRO A 719 20.07 -26.27 18.57
C PRO A 719 21.29 -26.50 19.45
N THR A 720 21.17 -27.41 20.42
CA THR A 720 22.26 -27.77 21.34
C THR A 720 23.02 -29.00 20.90
N GLN A 721 22.37 -29.94 20.20
CA GLN A 721 22.99 -31.23 19.84
C GLN A 721 23.57 -31.22 18.44
N VAL A 722 24.70 -31.91 18.26
CA VAL A 722 25.32 -32.13 16.96
C VAL A 722 24.95 -33.51 16.42
N VAL A 723 24.51 -33.58 15.17
CA VAL A 723 24.23 -34.82 14.45
C VAL A 723 25.03 -34.82 13.16
N THR A 724 25.95 -35.77 13.02
CA THR A 724 26.76 -35.91 11.81
C THR A 724 26.32 -37.12 11.01
N GLU A 725 26.46 -37.01 9.69
CA GLU A 725 26.28 -38.11 8.78
C GLU A 725 27.61 -38.83 8.56
N VAL A 726 27.68 -40.08 9.01
CA VAL A 726 28.88 -40.92 8.89
C VAL A 726 28.65 -42.05 7.89
N THR A 727 29.72 -42.53 7.29
CA THR A 727 29.64 -43.70 6.42
C THR A 727 29.42 -44.96 7.23
N ARG A 728 28.56 -45.84 6.74
CA ARG A 728 28.48 -47.18 7.31
C ARG A 728 29.84 -47.87 7.17
N PRO A 729 30.29 -48.66 8.16
CA PRO A 729 31.60 -49.30 8.14
C PRO A 729 31.92 -50.08 6.86
N ALA A 730 30.91 -50.73 6.27
CA ALA A 730 31.03 -51.50 5.04
C ALA A 730 31.36 -50.67 3.78
N ASP A 731 31.08 -49.36 3.79
CA ASP A 731 31.26 -48.45 2.65
C ASP A 731 32.40 -47.43 2.83
N ALA A 732 33.15 -47.48 3.94
CA ALA A 732 34.26 -46.56 4.21
C ALA A 732 35.32 -46.54 3.08
N ALA A 733 35.74 -47.71 2.59
CA ALA A 733 36.67 -47.82 1.46
C ALA A 733 36.10 -47.29 0.13
N ARG A 734 34.78 -47.25 -0.01
CA ARG A 734 34.10 -46.67 -1.17
C ARG A 734 34.12 -45.13 -1.10
N ARG A 735 33.93 -44.55 0.09
CA ARG A 735 34.01 -43.10 0.33
C ARG A 735 35.34 -42.53 -0.10
N GLU A 736 36.46 -43.15 0.29
CA GLU A 736 37.78 -42.61 -0.02
C GLU A 736 38.02 -42.48 -1.53
N ARG A 737 37.60 -43.50 -2.30
CA ARG A 737 37.67 -43.46 -3.77
C ARG A 737 36.77 -42.39 -4.39
N VAL A 738 35.62 -42.11 -3.79
CA VAL A 738 34.69 -41.07 -4.23
C VAL A 738 35.26 -39.69 -3.91
N LYS A 739 35.78 -39.49 -2.69
CA LYS A 739 36.40 -38.24 -2.23
C LYS A 739 37.55 -37.82 -3.14
N THR A 740 38.49 -38.72 -3.45
CA THR A 740 39.60 -38.41 -4.38
C THR A 740 39.09 -37.95 -5.75
N ARG A 741 38.06 -38.62 -6.30
CA ARG A 741 37.48 -38.24 -7.60
C ARG A 741 36.74 -36.91 -7.54
N ALA A 742 36.03 -36.65 -6.45
CA ALA A 742 35.30 -35.40 -6.22
C ALA A 742 36.26 -34.22 -6.07
N THR A 743 37.36 -34.36 -5.33
CA THR A 743 38.40 -33.33 -5.21
C THR A 743 39.02 -32.99 -6.56
N TRP A 744 39.37 -33.99 -7.38
CA TRP A 744 39.87 -33.76 -8.74
C TRP A 744 38.85 -33.02 -9.62
N TRP A 745 37.57 -33.35 -9.49
CA TRP A 745 36.50 -32.65 -10.20
C TRP A 745 36.34 -31.20 -9.72
N GLY A 746 36.46 -30.97 -8.40
CA GLY A 746 36.46 -29.63 -7.79
C GLY A 746 37.58 -28.76 -8.33
N VAL A 747 38.81 -29.27 -8.41
CA VAL A 747 39.95 -28.54 -9.00
C VAL A 747 39.68 -28.13 -10.46
N VAL A 748 39.09 -29.04 -11.26
CA VAL A 748 38.72 -28.74 -12.66
C VAL A 748 37.61 -27.69 -12.71
N HIS A 749 36.65 -27.75 -11.79
CA HIS A 749 35.55 -26.80 -11.67
C HIS A 749 36.04 -25.40 -11.27
N ASP A 750 36.88 -25.30 -10.26
CA ASP A 750 37.44 -24.05 -9.75
C ASP A 750 38.32 -23.40 -10.82
N ALA A 751 39.18 -24.18 -11.47
CA ALA A 751 39.97 -23.71 -12.60
C ALA A 751 39.10 -23.18 -13.74
N TYR A 752 37.96 -23.82 -14.05
CA TYR A 752 37.01 -23.33 -15.05
C TYR A 752 36.38 -21.98 -14.65
N TRP A 753 35.97 -21.80 -13.40
CA TRP A 753 35.35 -20.55 -12.94
C TRP A 753 36.35 -19.40 -12.76
N GLU A 754 37.54 -19.68 -12.24
CA GLU A 754 38.60 -18.69 -12.09
C GLU A 754 39.09 -18.20 -13.45
N MET A 755 39.15 -19.10 -14.43
CA MET A 755 39.46 -18.75 -15.82
C MET A 755 38.39 -17.88 -16.48
N LYS A 756 37.10 -18.04 -16.12
CA LYS A 756 36.00 -17.15 -16.57
C LYS A 756 36.02 -15.77 -15.92
N ARG A 757 36.49 -15.66 -14.67
CA ARG A 757 36.56 -14.40 -13.92
C ARG A 757 37.69 -13.48 -14.40
N ASN A 758 38.68 -14.03 -15.09
CA ASN A 758 39.82 -13.30 -15.63
C ASN A 758 39.60 -12.90 -17.09
N PHE A 759 39.89 -11.64 -17.43
CA PHE A 759 39.60 -11.06 -18.76
C PHE A 759 40.38 -11.75 -19.91
N LEU A 760 41.67 -12.02 -19.73
CA LEU A 760 42.51 -12.63 -20.79
C LEU A 760 42.16 -14.10 -21.06
N PRO A 761 42.06 -15.00 -20.06
CA PRO A 761 41.73 -16.39 -20.30
C PRO A 761 40.30 -16.61 -20.79
N ALA A 762 39.34 -15.80 -20.34
CA ALA A 762 37.95 -15.87 -20.78
C ALA A 762 37.82 -15.64 -22.30
N TYR A 763 38.57 -14.68 -22.85
CA TYR A 763 38.50 -14.32 -24.28
C TYR A 763 38.78 -15.51 -25.22
N PHE A 764 39.82 -16.30 -24.94
CA PHE A 764 40.20 -17.44 -25.81
C PHE A 764 39.37 -18.70 -25.55
N LEU A 765 38.85 -18.85 -24.34
CA LEU A 765 38.28 -20.10 -23.89
C LEU A 765 36.76 -20.18 -24.08
N ILE A 766 36.07 -19.04 -24.13
CA ILE A 766 34.63 -18.97 -24.42
C ILE A 766 34.32 -19.61 -25.78
N ASP A 767 35.15 -19.36 -26.80
CA ASP A 767 34.95 -19.91 -28.14
C ASP A 767 35.15 -21.44 -28.17
N LEU A 768 36.13 -21.95 -27.43
CA LEU A 768 36.44 -23.38 -27.37
C LEU A 768 35.44 -24.17 -26.52
N LEU A 769 35.13 -23.68 -25.31
CA LEU A 769 34.20 -24.35 -24.39
C LEU A 769 32.74 -24.12 -24.77
N GLY A 770 32.41 -23.01 -25.44
CA GLY A 770 31.06 -22.72 -25.92
C GLY A 770 30.53 -23.78 -26.88
N LEU A 771 31.38 -24.25 -27.81
CA LEU A 771 31.05 -25.36 -28.72
C LEU A 771 30.79 -26.67 -27.96
N LEU A 772 31.54 -26.94 -26.90
CA LEU A 772 31.34 -28.13 -26.06
C LEU A 772 30.06 -28.04 -25.21
N GLN A 773 29.60 -26.82 -24.86
CA GLN A 773 28.34 -26.60 -24.16
C GLN A 773 27.10 -26.79 -25.07
N ALA A 774 27.26 -26.78 -26.39
CA ALA A 774 26.16 -27.08 -27.31
C ALA A 774 25.63 -28.51 -27.16
N VAL A 775 26.47 -29.47 -26.77
CA VAL A 775 26.09 -30.87 -26.55
C VAL A 775 25.15 -31.06 -25.35
N PRO A 776 25.47 -30.62 -24.12
CA PRO A 776 24.56 -30.69 -22.99
C PRO A 776 23.31 -29.83 -23.20
N LEU A 777 23.40 -28.70 -23.92
CA LEU A 777 22.26 -27.88 -24.29
C LEU A 777 21.30 -28.65 -25.23
N ALA A 778 21.81 -29.21 -26.33
CA ALA A 778 21.01 -30.01 -27.26
C ALA A 778 20.38 -31.22 -26.57
N GLY A 779 21.10 -31.90 -25.68
CA GLY A 779 20.58 -33.00 -24.87
C GLY A 779 19.44 -32.57 -23.94
N ARG A 780 19.59 -31.43 -23.26
CA ARG A 780 18.55 -30.85 -22.38
C ARG A 780 17.30 -30.39 -23.15
N VAL A 781 17.46 -29.86 -24.37
CA VAL A 781 16.35 -29.33 -25.18
C VAL A 781 15.63 -30.45 -25.94
N LEU A 782 16.36 -31.32 -26.64
CA LEU A 782 15.78 -32.29 -27.56
C LEU A 782 15.35 -33.60 -26.87
N ALA A 783 16.01 -33.96 -25.75
CA ALA A 783 15.73 -35.22 -25.05
C ALA A 783 15.97 -35.11 -23.52
N PRO A 784 15.27 -34.20 -22.81
CA PRO A 784 15.56 -33.87 -21.40
C PRO A 784 15.60 -35.09 -20.48
N ILE A 785 14.61 -35.99 -20.56
CA ILE A 785 14.52 -37.17 -19.69
C ILE A 785 15.65 -38.17 -20.02
N GLY A 786 15.92 -38.40 -21.31
CA GLY A 786 16.98 -39.31 -21.75
C GLY A 786 18.38 -38.83 -21.37
N TYR A 787 18.63 -37.53 -21.58
CA TYR A 787 19.86 -36.87 -21.17
C TYR A 787 20.05 -36.91 -19.65
N GLN A 788 19.02 -36.61 -18.87
CA GLN A 788 19.08 -36.71 -17.41
C GLN A 788 19.38 -38.14 -16.94
N ARG A 789 18.74 -39.16 -17.53
CA ARG A 789 19.05 -40.57 -17.23
C ARG A 789 20.49 -40.94 -17.56
N LEU A 790 21.01 -40.48 -18.71
CA LEU A 790 22.40 -40.71 -19.11
C LEU A 790 23.38 -40.04 -18.14
N VAL A 791 23.16 -38.77 -17.80
CA VAL A 791 23.99 -38.02 -16.84
C VAL A 791 23.94 -38.67 -15.46
N GLN A 792 22.76 -39.08 -14.99
CA GLN A 792 22.61 -39.79 -13.71
C GLN A 792 23.31 -41.15 -13.74
N ALA A 793 23.23 -41.90 -14.84
CA ALA A 793 23.93 -43.18 -14.96
C ALA A 793 25.44 -43.00 -14.98
N LEU A 794 25.95 -42.00 -15.70
CA LEU A 794 27.37 -41.65 -15.74
C LEU A 794 27.86 -41.18 -14.36
N SER A 795 27.08 -40.32 -13.70
CA SER A 795 27.35 -39.83 -12.35
C SER A 795 27.38 -40.99 -11.35
N ARG A 796 26.38 -41.88 -11.32
CA ARG A 796 26.37 -43.07 -10.44
C ARG A 796 27.54 -44.03 -10.71
N ARG A 797 28.09 -44.05 -11.92
CA ARG A 797 29.27 -44.86 -12.28
C ARG A 797 30.58 -44.21 -11.82
N LEU A 798 30.69 -42.90 -11.94
CA LEU A 798 31.89 -42.13 -11.56
C LEU A 798 31.94 -41.88 -10.04
N LEU A 799 30.80 -41.56 -9.44
CA LEU A 799 30.53 -41.25 -8.04
C LEU A 799 29.41 -42.17 -7.52
N PRO A 800 29.70 -43.46 -7.23
CA PRO A 800 28.70 -44.37 -6.69
C PRO A 800 28.18 -43.91 -5.32
N PRO A 801 26.87 -44.06 -5.02
CA PRO A 801 26.31 -43.64 -3.75
C PRO A 801 26.97 -44.40 -2.59
N VAL A 802 27.29 -43.66 -1.53
CA VAL A 802 27.84 -44.16 -0.28
C VAL A 802 26.69 -44.30 0.71
N ARG A 803 26.53 -45.46 1.36
CA ARG A 803 25.48 -45.62 2.38
C ARG A 803 25.96 -45.01 3.69
N THR A 804 25.08 -44.24 4.30
CA THR A 804 25.37 -43.46 5.50
C THR A 804 24.46 -43.85 6.66
N GLU A 805 24.83 -43.39 7.85
CA GLU A 805 24.05 -43.43 9.08
C GLU A 805 24.26 -42.14 9.87
N LEU A 806 23.29 -41.78 10.72
CA LEU A 806 23.32 -40.56 11.52
C LEU A 806 23.77 -40.88 12.94
N THR A 807 24.65 -40.06 13.51
CA THR A 807 25.10 -40.18 14.91
C THR A 807 24.07 -39.58 15.87
N VAL A 808 22.92 -40.23 16.01
CA VAL A 808 21.81 -39.71 16.84
C VAL A 808 21.92 -40.02 18.32
N THR A 809 22.87 -40.88 18.72
CA THR A 809 23.00 -41.36 20.11
C THR A 809 24.27 -40.85 20.73
N LEU A 810 24.14 -40.33 21.95
CA LEU A 810 25.25 -39.89 22.78
C LEU A 810 26.17 -41.09 23.13
N PRO A 811 27.50 -40.98 23.04
CA PRO A 811 28.41 -42.07 23.41
C PRO A 811 28.21 -42.53 24.86
N GLU A 812 28.32 -43.84 25.12
CA GLU A 812 28.04 -44.46 26.44
C GLU A 812 28.83 -43.83 27.61
N ALA A 813 30.06 -43.36 27.34
CA ALA A 813 30.91 -42.68 28.31
C ALA A 813 30.38 -41.29 28.74
N ALA A 814 29.64 -40.61 27.85
CA ALA A 814 29.05 -39.30 28.12
C ALA A 814 27.63 -39.43 28.73
N GLU A 815 26.90 -40.51 28.38
CA GLU A 815 25.55 -40.76 28.91
C GLU A 815 25.59 -41.14 30.40
N SER A 816 26.67 -41.80 30.84
CA SER A 816 26.90 -42.16 32.24
C SER A 816 27.47 -41.02 33.11
N ALA A 817 27.88 -39.90 32.51
CA ALA A 817 28.40 -38.71 33.20
C ALA A 817 27.35 -37.60 33.44
N GLY A 818 26.08 -37.83 33.10
CA GLY A 818 24.99 -36.90 33.40
C GLY A 818 24.79 -35.76 32.39
N GLY A 819 25.31 -35.86 31.17
CA GLY A 819 25.04 -34.89 30.09
C GLY A 819 25.79 -33.56 30.17
N ASP A 820 26.49 -33.27 31.27
CA ASP A 820 27.20 -32.01 31.51
C ASP A 820 28.72 -32.06 31.19
N ALA A 821 29.21 -33.17 30.65
CA ALA A 821 30.59 -33.28 30.20
C ALA A 821 30.71 -32.88 28.72
N GLU A 822 31.57 -31.91 28.40
CA GLU A 822 32.07 -31.65 27.04
C GLU A 822 32.75 -32.92 26.51
N ALA A 823 31.95 -33.82 25.95
CA ALA A 823 32.43 -35.04 25.33
C ALA A 823 32.94 -34.68 23.93
N GLY A 824 34.25 -34.46 23.82
CA GLY A 824 34.94 -34.46 22.53
C GLY A 824 34.63 -35.75 21.75
N PRO A 825 34.65 -35.69 20.41
CA PRO A 825 34.21 -36.81 19.57
C PRO A 825 35.02 -38.09 19.85
N ALA A 826 34.32 -39.19 20.15
CA ALA A 826 34.92 -40.51 20.26
C ALA A 826 35.36 -41.02 18.87
N ASP A 827 36.63 -41.38 18.76
CA ASP A 827 37.27 -42.15 17.68
C ASP A 827 36.70 -41.95 16.25
N GLY A 828 37.17 -40.91 15.57
CA GLY A 828 37.33 -40.93 14.11
C GLY A 828 36.18 -40.42 13.24
N ALA A 829 35.15 -39.77 13.79
CA ALA A 829 34.27 -38.90 13.00
C ALA A 829 34.91 -37.48 12.96
N PRO A 830 35.46 -37.02 11.82
CA PRO A 830 35.96 -35.66 11.74
C PRO A 830 34.78 -34.70 11.83
N LEU A 831 34.77 -33.86 12.88
CA LEU A 831 34.07 -32.58 12.80
C LEU A 831 34.78 -31.75 11.72
N PRO A 832 34.06 -30.87 10.99
CA PRO A 832 34.70 -30.00 10.00
C PRO A 832 35.86 -29.20 10.61
N ASP A 833 36.92 -28.97 9.82
CA ASP A 833 38.20 -28.37 10.27
C ASP A 833 38.00 -27.08 11.12
N GLU A 834 38.67 -27.02 12.27
CA GLU A 834 38.60 -25.94 13.29
C GLU A 834 39.15 -24.56 12.84
N ASP A 835 39.44 -24.33 11.55
CA ASP A 835 40.21 -23.16 11.09
C ASP A 835 39.36 -21.91 10.82
N ASN A 836 38.05 -21.94 11.09
CA ASN A 836 37.14 -20.79 10.95
C ASN A 836 36.52 -20.36 12.30
N GLY A 837 37.36 -20.04 13.29
CA GLY A 837 37.12 -18.99 14.30
C GLY A 837 35.86 -19.03 15.19
N SER A 838 35.04 -20.07 15.16
CA SER A 838 33.92 -20.24 16.11
C SER A 838 34.42 -21.01 17.34
N HIS A 839 34.94 -20.29 18.34
CA HIS A 839 35.08 -20.82 19.71
C HIS A 839 33.73 -20.81 20.43
N ASP A 840 32.72 -21.46 19.85
CA ASP A 840 31.51 -21.83 20.58
C ASP A 840 31.57 -23.35 20.77
N ALA A 841 31.64 -23.79 22.04
CA ALA A 841 31.61 -25.19 22.43
C ALA A 841 30.47 -25.91 21.70
N HIS A 842 30.80 -26.73 20.71
CA HIS A 842 29.82 -27.58 20.05
C HIS A 842 29.20 -28.47 21.13
N GLY A 843 27.88 -28.45 21.26
CA GLY A 843 27.20 -29.33 22.20
C GLY A 843 27.39 -30.81 21.80
N PRO A 844 26.94 -31.74 22.65
CA PRO A 844 27.37 -33.12 22.52
C PRO A 844 26.92 -33.76 21.19
N LEU A 845 27.69 -34.78 20.76
CA LEU A 845 27.39 -35.55 19.57
C LEU A 845 26.24 -36.53 19.85
N GLY A 846 25.05 -36.21 19.36
CA GLY A 846 23.83 -37.01 19.52
C GLY A 846 23.02 -36.69 20.76
N PHE A 847 21.95 -37.45 20.97
CA PHE A 847 20.95 -37.20 22.02
C PHE A 847 21.01 -38.29 23.10
N ALA A 848 20.76 -37.93 24.37
CA ALA A 848 20.60 -38.91 25.45
C ALA A 848 19.32 -39.76 25.25
N THR A 849 19.29 -41.00 25.76
CA THR A 849 18.17 -41.91 25.50
C THR A 849 16.82 -41.40 26.03
N THR A 850 16.81 -40.72 27.18
CA THR A 850 15.61 -40.07 27.72
C THR A 850 15.15 -38.90 26.85
N GLU A 851 16.08 -38.05 26.40
CA GLU A 851 15.80 -36.92 25.50
C GLU A 851 15.23 -37.40 24.16
N GLN A 852 15.76 -38.49 23.60
CA GLN A 852 15.20 -39.13 22.40
C GLN A 852 13.75 -39.58 22.63
N ALA A 853 13.46 -40.20 23.77
CA ALA A 853 12.10 -40.62 24.11
C ALA A 853 11.15 -39.44 24.30
N ASP A 854 11.59 -38.37 24.97
CA ASP A 854 10.80 -37.14 25.14
C ASP A 854 10.42 -36.52 23.79
N ARG A 855 11.37 -36.46 22.85
CA ARG A 855 11.14 -35.90 21.51
C ARG A 855 10.19 -36.76 20.67
N VAL A 856 10.36 -38.10 20.68
CA VAL A 856 9.47 -39.01 19.97
C VAL A 856 8.06 -38.98 20.56
N GLU A 857 7.93 -39.00 21.89
CA GLU A 857 6.66 -38.87 22.58
C GLU A 857 5.93 -37.57 22.24
N ALA A 858 6.65 -36.43 22.27
CA ALA A 858 6.07 -35.13 22.00
C ALA A 858 5.38 -35.09 20.63
N ILE A 859 6.04 -35.59 19.57
CA ILE A 859 5.44 -35.65 18.23
C ILE A 859 4.23 -36.58 18.20
N LEU A 860 4.38 -37.81 18.71
CA LEU A 860 3.29 -38.80 18.68
C LEU A 860 2.05 -38.32 19.45
N ARG A 861 2.23 -37.68 20.62
CA ARG A 861 1.11 -37.12 21.39
C ARG A 861 0.49 -35.90 20.74
N ASN A 862 1.29 -35.00 20.20
CA ASN A 862 0.79 -33.76 19.59
C ASN A 862 -0.13 -34.03 18.40
N VAL A 863 0.15 -35.08 17.62
CA VAL A 863 -0.73 -35.49 16.51
C VAL A 863 -1.83 -36.48 16.92
N GLY A 864 -1.85 -36.90 18.18
CA GLY A 864 -2.81 -37.88 18.72
C GLY A 864 -2.49 -39.34 18.39
N LEU A 865 -1.32 -39.65 17.82
CA LEU A 865 -0.89 -41.00 17.44
C LEU A 865 -0.34 -41.77 18.66
N THR A 866 -1.23 -42.13 19.57
CA THR A 866 -0.89 -42.90 20.79
C THR A 866 -1.36 -44.35 20.74
N HIS A 867 -2.15 -44.72 19.73
CA HIS A 867 -2.78 -46.02 19.56
C HIS A 867 -2.90 -46.35 18.07
N HIS A 868 -3.17 -47.62 17.73
CA HIS A 868 -3.31 -48.11 16.35
C HIS A 868 -2.15 -47.74 15.40
N ILE A 869 -0.92 -47.65 15.90
CA ILE A 869 0.26 -47.27 15.10
C ILE A 869 0.50 -48.30 14.00
N ALA A 870 0.55 -47.88 12.73
CA ALA A 870 0.67 -48.73 11.53
C ALA A 870 1.96 -49.58 11.50
N ARG A 871 2.01 -50.57 10.62
CA ARG A 871 3.23 -51.39 10.40
C ARG A 871 4.35 -50.56 9.76
N LEU A 872 3.97 -49.63 8.91
CA LEU A 872 4.87 -48.68 8.27
C LEU A 872 4.47 -47.27 8.67
N VAL A 873 5.40 -46.55 9.30
CA VAL A 873 5.25 -45.12 9.61
C VAL A 873 6.33 -44.34 8.86
N LEU A 874 5.94 -43.60 7.83
CA LEU A 874 6.86 -42.80 7.01
C LEU A 874 6.90 -41.36 7.53
N PHE A 875 8.08 -40.76 7.62
CA PHE A 875 8.30 -39.34 7.83
C PHE A 875 8.95 -38.78 6.58
N ALA A 876 8.24 -37.93 5.83
CA ALA A 876 8.72 -37.36 4.59
C ALA A 876 9.17 -35.92 4.83
N GLY A 877 10.48 -35.67 4.88
CA GLY A 877 11.00 -34.32 4.81
C GLY A 877 10.82 -33.75 3.40
N HIS A 878 10.57 -32.44 3.31
CA HIS A 878 10.56 -31.75 2.02
C HIS A 878 11.70 -30.75 1.89
N GLY A 879 11.95 -30.40 0.64
CA GLY A 879 12.93 -29.46 0.18
C GLY A 879 12.64 -29.11 -1.28
N SER A 880 13.24 -28.04 -1.75
CA SER A 880 13.20 -27.58 -3.12
C SER A 880 14.58 -27.72 -3.75
N LEU A 881 14.61 -27.79 -5.08
CA LEU A 881 15.84 -27.79 -5.87
C LEU A 881 15.74 -26.64 -6.85
N SER A 882 16.62 -25.64 -6.71
CA SER A 882 16.69 -24.50 -7.63
C SER A 882 18.09 -24.34 -8.21
N LEU A 883 18.18 -24.07 -9.52
CA LEU A 883 19.47 -24.02 -10.22
C LEU A 883 20.18 -22.67 -10.14
N ASN A 884 19.48 -21.60 -9.77
CA ASN A 884 20.04 -20.24 -9.63
C ASN A 884 19.02 -19.30 -8.96
N ASN A 885 18.73 -19.51 -7.67
CA ASN A 885 17.78 -18.67 -6.96
C ASN A 885 18.35 -18.16 -5.63
N PRO A 886 18.59 -16.85 -5.48
CA PRO A 886 18.98 -16.27 -4.19
C PRO A 886 17.89 -16.42 -3.11
N HIS A 887 16.68 -16.88 -3.47
CA HIS A 887 15.55 -17.18 -2.59
C HIS A 887 15.31 -18.69 -2.39
N GLU A 888 16.30 -19.55 -2.61
CA GLU A 888 16.18 -21.01 -2.39
C GLU A 888 15.57 -21.35 -1.02
N SER A 889 16.03 -20.68 0.04
CA SER A 889 15.53 -20.88 1.40
C SER A 889 14.05 -20.50 1.60
N ALA A 890 13.47 -19.67 0.72
CA ALA A 890 12.04 -19.35 0.73
C ALA A 890 11.18 -20.47 0.10
N HIS A 891 11.78 -21.34 -0.71
CA HIS A 891 11.10 -22.49 -1.30
C HIS A 891 11.34 -23.79 -0.51
N ASP A 892 12.34 -23.81 0.37
CA ASP A 892 12.59 -24.94 1.28
C ASP A 892 11.64 -24.94 2.49
N CYS A 893 11.87 -25.87 3.42
CA CYS A 893 11.05 -26.02 4.61
C CYS A 893 11.33 -24.88 5.61
N GLY A 894 10.37 -23.99 5.81
CA GLY A 894 10.48 -22.91 6.82
C GLY A 894 10.70 -23.45 8.24
N ALA A 895 10.08 -24.59 8.58
CA ALA A 895 10.24 -25.23 9.89
C ALA A 895 11.65 -25.84 10.11
N ALA A 896 12.38 -26.15 9.04
CA ALA A 896 13.79 -26.58 9.12
C ALA A 896 14.76 -25.39 8.94
N GLY A 897 14.27 -24.15 9.04
CA GLY A 897 15.07 -22.94 8.85
C GLY A 897 15.37 -22.66 7.37
N GLY A 898 14.42 -22.92 6.47
CA GLY A 898 14.59 -22.71 5.03
C GLY A 898 15.57 -23.70 4.40
N LYS A 899 15.57 -24.96 4.86
CA LYS A 899 16.45 -26.05 4.42
C LYS A 899 15.66 -27.34 4.22
N HIS A 900 16.31 -28.40 3.74
CA HIS A 900 15.67 -29.70 3.55
C HIS A 900 15.41 -30.41 4.89
N GLY A 901 14.18 -30.85 5.13
CA GLY A 901 13.78 -31.54 6.38
C GLY A 901 14.13 -33.04 6.43
N GLY A 902 14.67 -33.61 5.36
CA GLY A 902 14.99 -35.05 5.26
C GLY A 902 15.94 -35.57 6.36
N PRO A 903 17.03 -34.86 6.72
CA PRO A 903 17.88 -35.25 7.84
C PRO A 903 17.13 -35.31 9.18
N ASN A 904 16.23 -34.36 9.46
CA ASN A 904 15.41 -34.38 10.68
C ASN A 904 14.48 -35.60 10.71
N ALA A 905 13.82 -35.92 9.58
CA ALA A 905 12.99 -37.12 9.46
C ALA A 905 13.78 -38.41 9.71
N ARG A 906 14.99 -38.50 9.15
CA ARG A 906 15.91 -39.62 9.37
C ARG A 906 16.36 -39.70 10.84
N ALA A 907 16.66 -38.57 11.47
CA ALA A 907 17.03 -38.53 12.88
C ALA A 907 15.89 -39.00 13.79
N PHE A 908 14.68 -38.47 13.58
CA PHE A 908 13.48 -38.86 14.32
C PHE A 908 13.21 -40.36 14.21
N THR A 909 13.21 -40.89 12.98
CA THR A 909 12.92 -42.31 12.74
C THR A 909 14.02 -43.23 13.26
N ALA A 910 15.28 -42.79 13.24
CA ALA A 910 16.38 -43.51 13.88
C ALA A 910 16.14 -43.63 15.40
N MET A 911 15.74 -42.55 16.07
CA MET A 911 15.40 -42.55 17.51
C MET A 911 14.18 -43.43 17.81
N ALA A 912 13.09 -43.29 17.06
CA ALA A 912 11.83 -44.03 17.28
C ALA A 912 11.99 -45.56 17.08
N ASN A 913 12.97 -46.00 16.30
CA ASN A 913 13.28 -47.41 16.10
C ASN A 913 14.19 -48.02 17.18
N ARG A 914 14.76 -47.23 18.10
CA ARG A 914 15.65 -47.75 19.14
C ARG A 914 14.88 -48.51 20.23
N PRO A 915 15.28 -49.75 20.58
CA PRO A 915 14.62 -50.51 21.65
C PRO A 915 14.58 -49.81 23.03
N PRO A 916 15.66 -49.14 23.51
CA PRO A 916 15.61 -48.40 24.77
C PRO A 916 14.57 -47.27 24.77
N VAL A 917 14.45 -46.54 23.66
CA VAL A 917 13.44 -45.48 23.49
C VAL A 917 12.03 -46.06 23.52
N ARG A 918 11.79 -47.16 22.79
CA ARG A 918 10.48 -47.85 22.78
C ARG A 918 10.07 -48.36 24.17
N LYS A 919 11.03 -48.83 24.98
CA LYS A 919 10.76 -49.24 26.36
C LYS A 919 10.24 -48.09 27.22
N ILE A 920 10.89 -46.91 27.14
CA ILE A 920 10.46 -45.71 27.86
C ILE A 920 9.07 -45.27 27.38
N LEU A 921 8.82 -45.29 26.06
CA LEU A 921 7.51 -44.92 25.50
C LEU A 921 6.40 -45.86 25.99
N ALA A 922 6.66 -47.16 26.08
CA ALA A 922 5.71 -48.14 26.61
C ALA A 922 5.40 -47.87 28.10
N GLU A 923 6.42 -47.54 28.91
CA GLU A 923 6.24 -47.13 30.32
C GLU A 923 5.38 -45.85 30.45
N ARG A 924 5.41 -44.98 29.43
CA ARG A 924 4.61 -43.76 29.34
C ARG A 924 3.26 -43.96 28.64
N GLY A 925 2.87 -45.20 28.33
CA GLY A 925 1.57 -45.54 27.77
C GLY A 925 1.45 -45.37 26.25
N ILE A 926 2.57 -45.32 25.51
CA ILE A 926 2.61 -45.39 24.05
C ILE A 926 3.22 -46.73 23.66
N ASP A 927 2.37 -47.72 23.38
CA ASP A 927 2.82 -49.05 22.95
C ASP A 927 3.00 -49.08 21.43
N ILE A 928 4.27 -49.18 21.01
CA ILE A 928 4.64 -49.30 19.59
C ILE A 928 4.79 -50.79 19.26
N PRO A 929 3.95 -51.36 18.38
CA PRO A 929 4.03 -52.76 18.00
C PRO A 929 5.45 -53.15 17.51
N PRO A 930 5.91 -54.38 17.81
CA PRO A 930 7.25 -54.83 17.42
C PRO A 930 7.43 -54.94 15.91
N ASP A 931 6.33 -55.07 15.15
CA ASP A 931 6.32 -55.10 13.69
C ASP A 931 6.15 -53.70 13.04
N THR A 932 6.15 -52.63 13.84
CA THR A 932 6.18 -51.24 13.36
C THR A 932 7.59 -50.81 13.01
N HIS A 933 7.77 -50.26 11.81
CA HIS A 933 9.00 -49.62 11.37
C HIS A 933 8.76 -48.15 11.00
N PHE A 934 9.55 -47.27 11.62
CA PHE A 934 9.61 -45.86 11.24
C PHE A 934 10.65 -45.68 10.12
N VAL A 935 10.31 -44.92 9.07
CA VAL A 935 11.21 -44.66 7.93
C VAL A 935 11.25 -43.16 7.66
N GLY A 936 12.44 -42.56 7.66
CA GLY A 936 12.64 -41.16 7.29
C GLY A 936 13.09 -41.05 5.83
N ALA A 937 12.47 -40.15 5.07
CA ALA A 937 12.79 -39.84 3.67
C ALA A 937 13.10 -38.36 3.50
#